data_AF-A0A2V9BIP4-F1
#
_entry.id   AF-A0A2V9BIP4-F1
#
_cell.length_a   1.000
_cell.length_b   1.000
_cell.length_c   1.000
_cell.angle_alpha   90.00
_cell.angle_beta   90.00
_cell.angle_gamma   90.00
#
_symmetry.space_group_name_H-M   'P 1'
#
loop_
_entity.id
_entity.type
_entity.pdbx_description
1 polymer ?
#
loop_
_entity_poly.entity_id
_entity_poly.type
_entity_poly.pdbx_seq_one_letter_code
_entity_poly.pdbx_strand_id
1 'polypeptide(L)'
;MADLLLSLPNPLTNPASAPRNYSAFEAEAIQVPIQPVQVWTYGLPGAATWVGKRFAFLQEASANFAMSLEKFGRWVRGTGASVAPGSVGNEFMRLLLRDYQGGADGDTYDTTRLKAKRAATAPGGEREVHVYEAYWADLARPKNSLLSFFFALFQLLLHVGSLSRLAIDAGAAENPGWVWRAFRAVQEYAVRILQIPIPLLNLILLIAAFSVLPQQLQQMPRELQKTAALLVAGLLGVVLGFLAWRKPARPIPGGPLGWAMLPLVFAGVGVLIGYAFLAAKLAPLTVAAVEWWAVGFGLFLYVLDKYDDIRDGTLESGLVLYSLSFAAFVVALAMAGSGARLQQATLWTMQWLLAALRISWTALFVFAFSAFVLGSIAWRILPKGSPQQARARAAVRTSRLALALPTLLVLLLVIFLWGGLFDWAMHTTSLFPHPLFETGVPPTLAPGGNAMKSLFFDPAKIPDTLPDKPRDQSRSKKVPALSCPAGHCTPDPPPSRHLINADNYFAGYLIWSIGPGLAITLVFMTASLSLLTWWALPSVLTEKFPLRSEKVPPRWSTNAQSLHMGSWISGGLDAMAVVTVLTWCAIFLVPSIFSTWSLVQSRSSTLAMLNAVTDSIIGKTAGLTASLALLGLIVRYTSSALGIVLDVDNYLRTSPKDATPRAKIVERYVSLLRYVAKPEHGYTRVVIVAHSLGALISGDLLRFLHEEGDQTLERLGYGEPGGNVPAIPVTLFTMGNPVRQFMNRFFPFLYDWVNPVPNGSLRPFAAATLADPAPILANALPNPGELGVQHWVNAYRSGDYVG
;
A
#
# COMPACT_ATOMS: atom_id res chain seq x y z
N MET A 1 23.91 -8.55 -20.47
CA MET A 1 24.26 -8.05 -21.82
C MET A 1 25.67 -8.47 -22.24
N ALA A 2 26.70 -8.25 -21.42
CA ALA A 2 28.07 -8.71 -21.71
C ALA A 2 28.12 -10.21 -22.07
N ASP A 3 27.46 -11.06 -21.28
CA ASP A 3 27.34 -12.50 -21.59
C ASP A 3 26.64 -12.76 -22.93
N LEU A 4 25.61 -11.98 -23.26
CA LEU A 4 24.92 -12.09 -24.55
C LEU A 4 25.90 -11.78 -25.68
N LEU A 5 26.64 -10.67 -25.61
CA LEU A 5 27.63 -10.28 -26.63
C LEU A 5 28.77 -11.31 -26.76
N LEU A 6 29.23 -11.87 -25.64
CA LEU A 6 30.23 -12.95 -25.62
C LEU A 6 29.69 -14.25 -26.23
N SER A 7 28.37 -14.49 -26.15
CA SER A 7 27.70 -15.69 -26.65
C SER A 7 27.24 -15.61 -28.10
N LEU A 8 27.22 -14.41 -28.72
CA LEU A 8 26.81 -14.26 -30.11
C LEU A 8 27.79 -15.01 -31.02
N PRO A 9 27.36 -16.10 -31.71
CA PRO A 9 28.25 -16.82 -32.62
C PRO A 9 28.68 -15.88 -33.76
N ASN A 10 29.84 -16.17 -34.37
CA ASN A 10 30.15 -15.58 -35.66
C ASN A 10 29.10 -16.12 -36.65
N PRO A 11 28.19 -15.29 -37.20
CA PRO A 11 27.10 -15.77 -38.04
C PRO A 11 27.59 -16.47 -39.32
N LEU A 12 28.88 -16.41 -39.62
CA LEU A 12 29.51 -17.01 -40.79
C LEU A 12 30.19 -18.36 -40.52
N THR A 13 30.49 -18.73 -39.27
CA THR A 13 31.27 -19.95 -38.97
C THR A 13 30.83 -20.57 -37.65
N ASN A 14 29.98 -21.59 -37.75
CA ASN A 14 29.43 -22.30 -36.60
C ASN A 14 30.23 -23.58 -36.28
N PRO A 15 31.40 -23.46 -35.65
CA PRO A 15 31.80 -24.44 -34.64
C PRO A 15 32.11 -23.78 -33.30
N ALA A 16 32.07 -24.57 -32.22
CA ALA A 16 32.39 -24.16 -30.84
C ALA A 16 33.82 -23.59 -30.63
N SER A 17 34.64 -23.56 -31.68
CA SER A 17 35.99 -23.01 -31.74
C SER A 17 36.10 -21.67 -32.49
N ALA A 18 34.99 -21.09 -33.00
CA ALA A 18 35.03 -19.82 -33.70
C ALA A 18 35.53 -18.69 -32.78
N PRO A 19 36.41 -17.79 -33.26
CA PRO A 19 36.87 -16.65 -32.48
C PRO A 19 35.67 -15.78 -32.09
N ARG A 20 35.58 -15.43 -30.80
CA ARG A 20 34.51 -14.56 -30.28
C ARG A 20 34.58 -13.21 -30.97
N ASN A 21 33.41 -12.62 -31.24
CA ASN A 21 33.32 -11.29 -31.83
C ASN A 21 33.79 -10.17 -30.87
N TYR A 22 33.87 -10.46 -29.58
CA TYR A 22 34.24 -9.50 -28.53
C TYR A 22 35.31 -10.08 -27.62
N SER A 23 36.23 -9.22 -27.15
CA SER A 23 37.14 -9.53 -26.04
C SER A 23 36.36 -9.80 -24.75
N ALA A 24 37.07 -10.32 -23.73
CA ALA A 24 36.51 -10.34 -22.39
C ALA A 24 36.12 -8.92 -21.95
N PHE A 25 35.04 -8.84 -21.16
CA PHE A 25 34.61 -7.57 -20.57
C PHE A 25 35.34 -7.35 -19.25
N GLU A 26 36.02 -6.21 -19.14
CA GLU A 26 36.66 -5.75 -17.90
C GLU A 26 35.71 -4.81 -17.16
N ALA A 27 35.52 -5.05 -15.86
CA ALA A 27 34.65 -4.25 -15.02
C ALA A 27 35.43 -3.10 -14.38
N GLU A 28 34.87 -1.90 -14.46
CA GLU A 28 35.44 -0.68 -13.89
C GLU A 28 34.35 0.07 -13.12
N ALA A 29 34.61 0.37 -11.86
CA ALA A 29 33.72 1.20 -11.06
C ALA A 29 33.82 2.65 -11.53
N ILE A 30 32.67 3.28 -11.76
CA ILE A 30 32.59 4.68 -12.15
C ILE A 30 31.59 5.42 -11.25
N GLN A 31 31.86 6.70 -11.02
CA GLN A 31 30.97 7.59 -10.30
C GLN A 31 30.40 8.61 -11.28
N VAL A 32 29.08 8.60 -11.43
CA VAL A 32 28.38 9.56 -12.29
C VAL A 32 27.80 10.66 -11.41
N PRO A 33 28.23 11.93 -11.55
CA PRO A 33 27.62 13.02 -10.81
C PRO A 33 26.12 13.10 -11.12
N ILE A 34 25.28 13.10 -10.09
CA ILE A 34 23.83 13.21 -10.28
C ILE A 34 23.41 14.67 -10.31
N GLN A 35 22.49 14.97 -11.23
CA GLN A 35 21.96 16.30 -11.42
C GLN A 35 20.46 16.23 -11.68
N PRO A 36 19.63 16.96 -10.92
CA PRO A 36 18.19 17.01 -11.16
C PRO A 36 17.84 17.34 -12.61
N VAL A 37 16.76 16.75 -13.10
CA VAL A 37 16.20 17.10 -14.40
C VAL A 37 15.38 18.38 -14.24
N GLN A 38 15.84 19.44 -14.89
CA GLN A 38 15.14 20.72 -14.88
C GLN A 38 13.88 20.59 -15.73
N VAL A 39 12.76 21.10 -15.23
CA VAL A 39 11.48 21.07 -15.94
C VAL A 39 10.85 22.45 -15.96
N TRP A 40 10.21 22.78 -17.07
CA TRP A 40 9.42 23.98 -17.22
C TRP A 40 8.23 23.94 -16.29
N THR A 41 8.03 25.03 -15.55
CA THR A 41 6.86 25.20 -14.71
C THR A 41 5.89 26.15 -15.39
N TYR A 42 4.72 25.65 -15.78
CA TYR A 42 3.57 26.53 -15.97
C TYR A 42 3.35 27.20 -14.63
N GLY A 43 3.42 28.53 -14.54
CA GLY A 43 3.29 29.27 -13.29
C GLY A 43 2.00 28.94 -12.55
N LEU A 44 2.00 27.85 -11.79
CA LEU A 44 0.88 27.36 -11.02
C LEU A 44 0.86 28.24 -9.77
N PRO A 45 -0.11 29.16 -9.62
CA PRO A 45 -0.25 29.86 -8.35
C PRO A 45 -0.47 28.79 -7.27
N GLY A 46 0.43 28.76 -6.27
CA GLY A 46 0.19 28.04 -5.03
C GLY A 46 -1.17 28.46 -4.47
N ALA A 47 -1.86 27.54 -3.78
CA ALA A 47 -3.24 27.70 -3.31
C ALA A 47 -3.56 29.17 -2.92
N ALA A 48 -4.21 29.89 -3.84
CA ALA A 48 -4.32 31.35 -3.76
C ALA A 48 -5.40 31.82 -2.77
N THR A 49 -6.30 30.93 -2.37
CA THR A 49 -7.37 31.25 -1.42
C THR A 49 -6.94 30.97 0.02
N TRP A 50 -7.30 31.88 0.95
CA TRP A 50 -7.02 31.72 2.38
C TRP A 50 -7.61 30.42 2.95
N VAL A 51 -8.79 30.01 2.47
CA VAL A 51 -9.42 28.71 2.79
C VAL A 51 -8.58 27.55 2.25
N GLY A 52 -8.09 27.66 1.01
CA GLY A 52 -7.19 26.67 0.41
C GLY A 52 -5.88 26.54 1.18
N LYS A 53 -5.33 27.62 1.74
CA LYS A 53 -4.16 27.58 2.62
C LYS A 53 -4.45 26.93 3.97
N ARG A 54 -5.59 27.24 4.61
CA ARG A 54 -5.99 26.63 5.89
C ARG A 54 -6.29 25.14 5.80
N PHE A 55 -6.77 24.68 4.64
CA PHE A 55 -7.01 23.26 4.36
C PHE A 55 -5.98 22.68 3.38
N ALA A 56 -4.83 23.34 3.19
CA ALA A 56 -3.77 22.85 2.30
C ALA A 56 -3.20 21.53 2.81
N PHE A 57 -3.17 21.34 4.13
CA PHE A 57 -2.80 20.06 4.75
C PHE A 57 -3.77 18.94 4.34
N LEU A 58 -5.02 19.27 4.02
CA LEU A 58 -5.97 18.32 3.47
C LEU A 58 -5.86 18.17 1.94
N GLN A 59 -4.96 18.85 1.22
CA GLN A 59 -4.82 18.70 -0.24
C GLN A 59 -3.68 17.75 -0.61
N GLU A 60 -4.01 16.68 -1.31
CA GLU A 60 -3.04 15.65 -1.72
C GLU A 60 -2.22 16.06 -2.96
N ALA A 61 -1.04 15.47 -3.11
CA ALA A 61 -0.25 15.56 -4.34
C ALA A 61 -1.05 15.14 -5.61
N SER A 62 -1.92 14.13 -5.49
CA SER A 62 -2.84 13.73 -6.57
C SER A 62 -3.86 14.83 -6.92
N ALA A 63 -4.31 15.61 -5.93
CA ALA A 63 -5.17 16.77 -6.19
C ALA A 63 -4.41 17.87 -6.93
N ASN A 64 -3.13 18.10 -6.60
CA ASN A 64 -2.25 18.98 -7.36
C ASN A 64 -2.05 18.49 -8.80
N PHE A 65 -1.86 17.18 -8.98
CA PHE A 65 -1.78 16.56 -10.31
C PHE A 65 -3.04 16.77 -11.12
N ALA A 66 -4.20 16.46 -10.55
CA ALA A 66 -5.47 16.67 -11.21
C ALA A 66 -5.76 18.15 -11.52
N MET A 67 -5.35 19.08 -10.65
CA MET A 67 -5.42 20.52 -10.92
C MET A 67 -4.49 20.93 -12.06
N SER A 68 -3.28 20.36 -12.11
CA SER A 68 -2.32 20.57 -13.20
C SER A 68 -2.92 20.08 -14.52
N LEU A 69 -3.46 18.87 -14.53
CA LEU A 69 -4.12 18.28 -15.69
C LEU A 69 -5.39 19.03 -16.12
N GLU A 70 -6.18 19.55 -15.19
CA GLU A 70 -7.36 20.35 -15.52
C GLU A 70 -6.93 21.66 -16.18
N LYS A 71 -5.86 22.30 -15.68
CA LYS A 71 -5.29 23.51 -16.30
C LYS A 71 -4.68 23.21 -17.66
N PHE A 72 -3.89 22.15 -17.78
CA PHE A 72 -3.34 21.67 -19.05
C PHE A 72 -4.45 21.40 -20.06
N GLY A 73 -5.46 20.60 -19.69
CA GLY A 73 -6.60 20.31 -20.55
C GLY A 73 -7.40 21.56 -20.91
N ARG A 74 -7.54 22.54 -20.00
CA ARG A 74 -8.16 23.85 -20.32
C ARG A 74 -7.33 24.65 -21.32
N TRP A 75 -6.01 24.71 -21.13
CA TRP A 75 -5.10 25.41 -22.03
C TRP A 75 -5.14 24.79 -23.43
N VAL A 76 -5.01 23.47 -23.53
CA VAL A 76 -5.12 22.72 -24.80
C VAL A 76 -6.47 23.00 -25.48
N ARG A 77 -7.59 22.92 -24.75
CA ARG A 77 -8.91 23.24 -25.31
C ARG A 77 -9.05 24.71 -25.73
N GLY A 78 -8.41 25.64 -25.02
CA GLY A 78 -8.39 27.06 -25.36
C GLY A 78 -7.69 27.34 -26.70
N THR A 79 -6.77 26.46 -27.12
CA THR A 79 -6.14 26.52 -28.45
C THR A 79 -6.96 25.85 -29.55
N GLY A 80 -8.09 25.22 -29.22
CA GLY A 80 -8.89 24.41 -30.16
C GLY A 80 -8.30 23.02 -30.44
N ALA A 81 -7.17 22.67 -29.82
CA ALA A 81 -6.54 21.37 -29.98
C ALA A 81 -7.16 20.30 -29.06
N SER A 82 -7.00 19.02 -29.44
CA SER A 82 -7.25 17.87 -28.57
C SER A 82 -6.00 17.53 -27.75
N VAL A 83 -6.19 16.94 -26.57
CA VAL A 83 -5.09 16.40 -25.76
C VAL A 83 -4.37 15.30 -26.56
N ALA A 84 -3.09 15.53 -26.89
CA ALA A 84 -2.30 14.59 -27.69
C ALA A 84 -1.98 13.32 -26.88
N PRO A 85 -1.92 12.12 -27.53
CA PRO A 85 -1.54 10.89 -26.85
C PRO A 85 -0.21 11.04 -26.10
N GLY A 86 -0.18 10.58 -24.86
CA GLY A 86 0.96 10.57 -23.94
C GLY A 86 1.27 11.90 -23.24
N SER A 87 0.56 12.98 -23.56
CA SER A 87 0.76 14.29 -22.89
C SER A 87 0.42 14.25 -21.40
N VAL A 88 -0.59 13.46 -21.00
CA VAL A 88 -0.95 13.25 -19.59
C VAL A 88 0.18 12.56 -18.82
N GLY A 89 0.87 11.60 -19.45
CA GLY A 89 2.06 10.95 -18.90
C GLY A 89 3.23 11.93 -18.72
N ASN A 90 3.45 12.80 -19.70
CA ASN A 90 4.49 13.83 -19.65
C ASN A 90 4.20 14.88 -18.55
N GLU A 91 2.95 15.33 -18.40
CA GLU A 91 2.54 16.19 -17.28
C GLU A 91 2.71 15.51 -15.92
N PHE A 92 2.48 14.20 -15.85
CA PHE A 92 2.72 13.44 -14.62
C PHE A 92 4.22 13.38 -14.29
N MET A 93 5.08 13.12 -15.28
CA MET A 93 6.53 13.17 -15.10
C MET A 93 7.01 14.56 -14.66
N ARG A 94 6.52 15.62 -15.32
CA ARG A 94 6.83 17.02 -15.00
C ARG A 94 6.47 17.36 -13.55
N LEU A 95 5.31 16.92 -13.07
CA LEU A 95 4.90 17.11 -11.68
C LEU A 95 5.84 16.44 -10.68
N LEU A 96 6.33 15.23 -10.98
CA LEU A 96 7.23 14.49 -10.10
C LEU A 96 8.65 15.07 -10.07
N LEU A 97 9.09 15.71 -11.15
CA LEU A 97 10.42 16.31 -11.26
C LEU A 97 10.47 17.75 -10.73
N ARG A 98 9.35 18.50 -10.77
CA ARG A 98 9.33 19.92 -10.41
C ARG A 98 9.82 20.22 -9.00
N ASP A 99 9.32 19.45 -8.03
CA ASP A 99 9.58 19.70 -6.62
C ASP A 99 10.76 18.84 -6.11
N TYR A 100 11.40 18.08 -7.00
CA TYR A 100 12.51 17.18 -6.69
C TYR A 100 13.79 17.96 -6.42
N GLN A 101 14.40 17.77 -5.25
CA GLN A 101 15.57 18.54 -4.82
C GLN A 101 16.92 17.91 -5.24
N GLY A 102 16.93 16.66 -5.70
CA GLY A 102 18.17 15.92 -6.01
C GLY A 102 18.90 15.40 -4.77
N GLY A 103 19.97 14.63 -4.99
CA GLY A 103 20.97 14.35 -3.95
C GLY A 103 20.54 13.44 -2.79
N ALA A 104 19.35 12.85 -2.84
CA ALA A 104 18.77 12.13 -1.69
C ALA A 104 19.58 10.88 -1.24
N ASP A 105 20.49 10.37 -2.07
CA ASP A 105 21.38 9.24 -1.77
C ASP A 105 22.88 9.61 -1.89
N GLY A 106 23.22 10.91 -1.93
CA GLY A 106 24.56 11.44 -2.22
C GLY A 106 24.65 12.15 -3.58
N ASP A 107 25.78 12.82 -3.87
CA ASP A 107 25.95 13.60 -5.13
C ASP A 107 26.44 12.75 -6.32
N THR A 108 26.58 11.44 -6.13
CA THR A 108 27.10 10.51 -7.15
C THR A 108 26.26 9.24 -7.26
N TYR A 109 26.08 8.79 -8.49
CA TYR A 109 25.54 7.48 -8.84
C TYR A 109 26.72 6.53 -9.14
N ASP A 110 26.98 5.64 -8.19
CA ASP A 110 28.01 4.62 -8.32
C ASP A 110 27.48 3.47 -9.20
N THR A 111 28.16 3.20 -10.31
CA THR A 111 27.80 2.12 -11.24
C THR A 111 29.05 1.45 -11.80
N THR A 112 28.85 0.36 -12.54
CA THR A 112 29.93 -0.37 -13.22
C THR A 112 29.87 -0.14 -14.72
N ARG A 113 31.01 0.22 -15.30
CA ARG A 113 31.26 0.18 -16.75
C ARG A 113 31.93 -1.14 -17.08
N LEU A 114 31.37 -1.87 -18.04
CA LEU A 114 32.05 -3.03 -18.63
C LEU A 114 32.68 -2.63 -19.96
N LYS A 115 33.99 -2.85 -20.12
CA LYS A 115 34.76 -2.47 -21.30
C LYS A 115 35.23 -3.68 -22.08
N ALA A 116 35.04 -3.66 -23.40
CA ALA A 116 35.54 -4.67 -24.33
C ALA A 116 35.88 -4.05 -25.70
N LYS A 117 36.56 -4.83 -26.54
CA LYS A 117 36.78 -4.51 -27.95
C LYS A 117 36.08 -5.54 -28.84
N ARG A 118 35.36 -5.06 -29.84
CA ARG A 118 34.86 -5.88 -30.94
C ARG A 118 36.03 -6.19 -31.89
N ALA A 119 36.20 -7.45 -32.28
CA ALA A 119 37.27 -7.88 -33.16
C ALA A 119 37.18 -7.24 -34.56
N ALA A 120 38.33 -6.99 -35.20
CA ALA A 120 38.40 -6.46 -36.56
C ALA A 120 37.69 -7.37 -37.60
N THR A 121 37.65 -8.67 -37.32
CA THR A 121 36.99 -9.70 -38.16
C THR A 121 35.48 -9.77 -37.95
N ALA A 122 34.94 -9.11 -36.94
CA ALA A 122 33.50 -9.11 -36.67
C ALA A 122 32.77 -8.13 -37.60
N PRO A 123 31.47 -8.35 -37.89
CA PRO A 123 30.66 -7.41 -38.67
C PRO A 123 30.70 -5.99 -38.08
N GLY A 124 31.00 -5.01 -38.94
CA GLY A 124 31.15 -3.61 -38.55
C GLY A 124 32.56 -3.22 -38.07
N GLY A 125 33.55 -4.11 -38.14
CA GLY A 125 34.96 -3.83 -37.87
C GLY A 125 35.28 -3.59 -36.40
N GLU A 126 36.55 -3.29 -36.12
CA GLU A 126 37.05 -3.07 -34.77
C GLU A 126 36.39 -1.85 -34.11
N ARG A 127 35.92 -2.03 -32.87
CA ARG A 127 35.30 -0.94 -32.10
C ARG A 127 35.43 -1.17 -30.61
N GLU A 128 35.71 -0.12 -29.85
CA GLU A 128 35.57 -0.15 -28.40
C GLU A 128 34.09 -0.14 -28.01
N VAL A 129 33.72 -1.00 -27.05
CA VAL A 129 32.34 -1.18 -26.59
C VAL A 129 32.32 -1.07 -25.08
N HIS A 130 31.51 -0.13 -24.60
CA HIS A 130 31.24 0.07 -23.19
C HIS A 130 29.78 -0.28 -22.89
N VAL A 131 29.56 -1.06 -21.84
CA VAL A 131 28.22 -1.37 -21.32
C VAL A 131 28.10 -0.70 -19.97
N TYR A 132 27.09 0.16 -19.85
CA TYR A 132 26.73 0.83 -18.60
C TYR A 132 25.52 0.15 -18.00
N GLU A 133 25.51 0.02 -16.68
CA GLU A 133 24.32 -0.39 -15.95
C GLU A 133 23.58 0.84 -15.42
N ALA A 134 22.33 1.03 -15.86
CA ALA A 134 21.39 1.95 -15.24
C ALA A 134 20.54 1.15 -14.25
N TYR A 135 21.09 0.91 -13.06
CA TYR A 135 20.44 0.14 -11.99
C TYR A 135 19.54 1.04 -11.13
N TRP A 136 18.30 0.59 -10.91
CA TRP A 136 17.33 1.27 -10.03
C TRP A 136 16.69 0.36 -8.98
N ALA A 137 16.97 -0.94 -8.98
CA ALA A 137 16.29 -1.87 -8.07
C ALA A 137 16.76 -1.74 -6.61
N ASP A 138 17.86 -1.02 -6.34
CA ASP A 138 18.24 -0.58 -4.99
C ASP A 138 17.22 0.39 -4.39
N LEU A 139 16.56 1.21 -5.22
CA LEU A 139 15.54 2.16 -4.77
C LEU A 139 14.28 1.46 -4.25
N ALA A 140 14.04 0.21 -4.66
CA ALA A 140 12.81 -0.51 -4.38
C ALA A 140 12.92 -1.61 -3.31
N ARG A 141 14.14 -2.06 -2.99
CA ARG A 141 14.33 -3.21 -2.10
C ARG A 141 14.12 -2.84 -0.63
N PRO A 142 13.08 -3.36 0.04
CA PRO A 142 12.97 -3.21 1.48
C PRO A 142 14.19 -3.89 2.15
N LYS A 143 14.75 -3.26 3.19
CA LYS A 143 15.77 -3.90 4.04
C LYS A 143 15.21 -5.21 4.59
N ASN A 144 16.01 -6.27 4.77
CA ASN A 144 15.52 -7.58 5.23
C ASN A 144 15.11 -7.61 6.71
N SER A 145 14.08 -6.86 7.11
CA SER A 145 13.52 -6.90 8.47
C SER A 145 12.01 -7.14 8.46
N LEU A 146 11.49 -7.75 9.52
CA LEU A 146 10.04 -7.95 9.67
C LEU A 146 9.30 -6.60 9.72
N LEU A 147 9.90 -5.60 10.36
CA LEU A 147 9.34 -4.25 10.46
C LEU A 147 9.27 -3.55 9.09
N SER A 148 10.31 -3.68 8.24
CA SER A 148 10.28 -3.11 6.89
C SER A 148 9.25 -3.79 5.99
N PHE A 149 9.00 -5.10 6.17
CA PHE A 149 7.91 -5.78 5.46
C PHE A 149 6.56 -5.17 5.83
N PHE A 150 6.27 -4.96 7.12
CA PHE A 150 5.02 -4.34 7.54
C PHE A 150 4.91 -2.91 7.01
N PHE A 151 5.99 -2.12 7.06
CA PHE A 151 5.99 -0.79 6.46
C PHE A 151 5.77 -0.83 4.95
N ALA A 152 6.39 -1.77 4.22
CA ALA A 152 6.19 -1.93 2.78
C ALA A 152 4.77 -2.39 2.45
N LEU A 153 4.19 -3.29 3.25
CA LEU A 153 2.81 -3.72 3.11
C LEU A 153 1.85 -2.55 3.37
N PHE A 154 1.97 -1.86 4.49
CA PHE A 154 1.16 -0.68 4.78
C PHE A 154 1.31 0.38 3.70
N GLN A 155 2.55 0.67 3.27
CA GLN A 155 2.82 1.55 2.15
C GLN A 155 2.06 1.12 0.90
N LEU A 156 2.11 -0.16 0.52
CA LEU A 156 1.40 -0.69 -0.64
C LEU A 156 -0.12 -0.53 -0.47
N LEU A 157 -0.67 -0.87 0.69
CA LEU A 157 -2.11 -0.72 0.97
C LEU A 157 -2.58 0.72 0.77
N LEU A 158 -1.79 1.65 1.30
CA LEU A 158 -2.08 3.07 1.23
C LEU A 158 -1.90 3.57 -0.21
N HIS A 159 -0.79 3.23 -0.86
CA HIS A 159 -0.53 3.72 -2.20
C HIS A 159 -1.50 3.15 -3.25
N VAL A 160 -1.92 1.89 -3.14
CA VAL A 160 -2.97 1.31 -4.01
C VAL A 160 -4.27 2.13 -3.93
N GLY A 161 -4.66 2.59 -2.74
CA GLY A 161 -5.79 3.51 -2.59
C GLY A 161 -5.61 4.81 -3.40
N SER A 162 -4.41 5.39 -3.41
CA SER A 162 -4.12 6.58 -4.24
C SER A 162 -4.00 6.28 -5.73
N LEU A 163 -3.60 5.07 -6.14
CA LEU A 163 -3.64 4.65 -7.55
C LEU A 163 -5.07 4.69 -8.10
N SER A 164 -6.06 4.39 -7.26
CA SER A 164 -7.48 4.53 -7.63
C SER A 164 -7.81 5.96 -8.07
N ARG A 165 -7.22 6.96 -7.42
CA ARG A 165 -7.37 8.37 -7.77
C ARG A 165 -6.59 8.71 -9.02
N LEU A 166 -5.35 8.27 -9.13
CA LEU A 166 -4.49 8.54 -10.29
C LEU A 166 -5.20 8.17 -11.60
N ALA A 167 -5.88 7.02 -11.63
CA ALA A 167 -6.67 6.59 -12.79
C ALA A 167 -7.84 7.54 -13.13
N ILE A 168 -8.52 8.11 -12.13
CA ILE A 168 -9.68 9.01 -12.31
C ILE A 168 -9.24 10.45 -12.61
N ASP A 169 -8.23 10.92 -11.88
CA ASP A 169 -7.65 12.25 -12.00
C ASP A 169 -7.05 12.44 -13.40
N ALA A 170 -6.37 11.41 -13.93
CA ALA A 170 -5.90 11.38 -15.31
C ALA A 170 -7.06 11.47 -16.33
N GLY A 171 -8.18 10.77 -16.07
CA GLY A 171 -9.36 10.85 -16.92
C GLY A 171 -10.09 12.21 -16.88
N ALA A 172 -9.88 13.00 -15.84
CA ALA A 172 -10.53 14.32 -15.69
C ALA A 172 -10.01 15.35 -16.70
N ALA A 173 -8.77 15.18 -17.16
CA ALA A 173 -8.17 16.05 -18.18
C ALA A 173 -8.97 15.99 -19.49
N GLU A 174 -9.33 14.77 -19.89
CA GLU A 174 -10.02 14.47 -21.15
C GLU A 174 -11.55 14.60 -21.04
N ASN A 175 -12.12 14.44 -19.84
CA ASN A 175 -13.56 14.38 -19.62
C ASN A 175 -14.07 15.53 -18.73
N PRO A 176 -14.18 16.76 -19.25
CA PRO A 176 -14.70 17.89 -18.49
C PRO A 176 -16.21 17.70 -18.26
N GLY A 177 -16.64 17.60 -17.01
CA GLY A 177 -18.05 17.46 -16.69
C GLY A 177 -18.33 17.47 -15.19
N TRP A 178 -19.54 17.85 -14.79
CA TRP A 178 -19.93 17.83 -13.37
C TRP A 178 -19.97 16.40 -12.81
N VAL A 179 -20.39 15.41 -13.61
CA VAL A 179 -20.41 13.99 -13.20
C VAL A 179 -19.00 13.51 -12.88
N TRP A 180 -18.01 13.85 -13.71
CA TRP A 180 -16.61 13.47 -13.48
C TRP A 180 -16.03 14.17 -12.25
N ARG A 181 -16.34 15.46 -12.05
CA ARG A 181 -15.96 16.21 -10.84
C ARG A 181 -16.56 15.60 -9.57
N ALA A 182 -17.85 15.24 -9.60
CA ALA A 182 -18.52 14.59 -8.47
C ALA A 182 -17.92 13.20 -8.21
N PHE A 183 -17.71 12.40 -9.25
CA PHE A 183 -17.08 11.09 -9.15
C PHE A 183 -15.69 11.17 -8.50
N ARG A 184 -14.85 12.10 -8.99
CA ARG A 184 -13.52 12.38 -8.45
C ARG A 184 -13.59 12.76 -6.97
N ALA A 185 -14.43 13.71 -6.60
CA ALA A 185 -14.56 14.16 -5.22
C ALA A 185 -15.00 13.02 -4.28
N VAL A 186 -16.00 12.25 -4.68
CA VAL A 186 -16.52 11.12 -3.90
C VAL A 186 -15.47 10.01 -3.75
N GLN A 187 -14.76 9.66 -4.81
CA GLN A 187 -13.65 8.69 -4.72
C GLN A 187 -12.54 9.22 -3.81
N GLU A 188 -12.18 10.50 -3.93
CA GLU A 188 -11.18 11.15 -3.09
C GLU A 188 -11.54 11.03 -1.60
N TYR A 189 -12.78 11.31 -1.22
CA TYR A 189 -13.23 11.14 0.17
C TYR A 189 -13.28 9.67 0.62
N ALA A 190 -13.66 8.74 -0.26
CA ALA A 190 -13.60 7.31 0.05
C ALA A 190 -12.17 6.88 0.39
N VAL A 191 -11.20 7.23 -0.46
CA VAL A 191 -9.78 6.93 -0.28
C VAL A 191 -9.23 7.59 0.99
N ARG A 192 -9.58 8.87 1.23
CA ARG A 192 -9.18 9.59 2.45
C ARG A 192 -9.65 8.92 3.71
N ILE A 193 -10.91 8.50 3.76
CA ILE A 193 -11.49 7.85 4.94
C ILE A 193 -10.82 6.51 5.20
N LEU A 194 -10.57 5.74 4.14
CA LEU A 194 -9.85 4.47 4.22
C LEU A 194 -8.43 4.62 4.77
N GLN A 195 -7.72 5.69 4.37
CA GLN A 195 -6.31 5.86 4.69
C GLN A 195 -6.06 6.63 5.99
N ILE A 196 -6.86 7.65 6.30
CA ILE A 196 -6.58 8.57 7.42
C ILE A 196 -7.38 8.16 8.67
N PRO A 197 -8.69 8.44 8.80
CA PRO A 197 -9.40 8.24 10.05
C PRO A 197 -9.46 6.76 10.46
N ILE A 198 -9.66 5.81 9.53
CA ILE A 198 -9.79 4.39 9.91
C ILE A 198 -8.49 3.85 10.56
N PRO A 199 -7.29 3.97 9.94
CA PRO A 199 -6.05 3.50 10.58
C PRO A 199 -5.70 4.29 11.84
N LEU A 200 -5.86 5.62 11.82
CA LEU A 200 -5.51 6.46 12.98
C LEU A 200 -6.40 6.18 14.19
N LEU A 201 -7.71 6.04 13.99
CA LEU A 201 -8.63 5.68 15.08
C LEU A 201 -8.35 4.28 15.62
N ASN A 202 -7.91 3.32 14.79
CA ASN A 202 -7.49 2.00 15.27
C ASN A 202 -6.22 2.08 16.15
N LEU A 203 -5.24 2.89 15.76
CA LEU A 203 -4.04 3.12 16.58
C LEU A 203 -4.38 3.81 17.91
N ILE A 204 -5.24 4.83 17.88
CA ILE A 204 -5.70 5.52 19.10
C ILE A 204 -6.53 4.57 19.97
N LEU A 205 -7.37 3.72 19.38
CA LEU A 205 -8.11 2.68 20.08
C LEU A 205 -7.18 1.70 20.79
N LEU A 206 -6.06 1.32 20.17
CA LEU A 206 -5.03 0.50 20.80
C LEU A 206 -4.39 1.20 22.01
N ILE A 207 -4.03 2.48 21.87
CA ILE A 207 -3.48 3.29 22.98
C ILE A 207 -4.49 3.37 24.13
N ALA A 208 -5.75 3.66 23.80
CA ALA A 208 -6.84 3.72 24.77
C ALA A 208 -7.04 2.38 25.47
N ALA A 209 -7.08 1.26 24.73
CA ALA A 209 -7.23 -0.09 25.29
C ALA A 209 -6.15 -0.40 26.34
N PHE A 210 -4.89 -0.06 26.05
CA PHE A 210 -3.79 -0.34 26.97
C PHE A 210 -3.66 0.68 28.12
N SER A 211 -4.41 1.80 28.09
CA SER A 211 -4.37 2.79 29.18
C SER A 211 -4.83 2.25 30.55
N VAL A 212 -5.49 1.08 30.55
CA VAL A 212 -5.93 0.39 31.77
C VAL A 212 -4.85 -0.50 32.38
N LEU A 213 -3.74 -0.79 31.68
CA LEU A 213 -2.68 -1.68 32.15
C LEU A 213 -2.15 -1.30 33.55
N PRO A 214 -2.01 -0.01 33.92
CA PRO A 214 -1.62 0.36 35.27
C PRO A 214 -2.50 -0.23 36.37
N GLN A 215 -3.77 -0.56 36.07
CA GLN A 215 -4.68 -1.20 37.02
C GLN A 215 -4.15 -2.56 37.51
N GLN A 216 -3.26 -3.24 36.78
CA GLN A 216 -2.58 -4.45 37.27
C GLN A 216 -1.74 -4.18 38.52
N LEU A 217 -1.30 -2.94 38.74
CA LEU A 217 -0.60 -2.52 39.95
C LEU A 217 -1.53 -2.27 41.14
N GLN A 218 -2.86 -2.39 40.97
CA GLN A 218 -3.83 -2.17 42.05
C GLN A 218 -3.60 -3.10 43.25
N GLN A 219 -3.10 -4.32 43.00
CA GLN A 219 -2.76 -5.28 44.05
C GLN A 219 -1.53 -4.86 44.86
N MET A 220 -0.71 -3.94 44.36
CA MET A 220 0.47 -3.45 45.07
C MET A 220 0.10 -2.36 46.11
N PRO A 221 0.87 -2.25 47.21
CA PRO A 221 0.78 -1.12 48.14
C PRO A 221 0.84 0.24 47.42
N ARG A 222 0.07 1.23 47.90
CA ARG A 222 -0.01 2.57 47.31
C ARG A 222 1.34 3.25 47.14
N GLU A 223 2.28 3.04 48.05
CA GLU A 223 3.63 3.61 47.93
C GLU A 223 4.41 3.00 46.75
N LEU A 224 4.30 1.70 46.51
CA LEU A 224 4.90 1.07 45.33
C LEU A 224 4.24 1.54 44.03
N GLN A 225 2.92 1.78 44.03
CA GLN A 225 2.23 2.37 42.88
C GLN A 225 2.76 3.78 42.56
N LYS A 226 2.99 4.63 43.58
CA LYS A 226 3.60 5.96 43.39
C LYS A 226 5.00 5.84 42.82
N THR A 227 5.83 4.95 43.37
CA THR A 227 7.19 4.72 42.86
C THR A 227 7.17 4.24 41.41
N ALA A 228 6.29 3.30 41.06
CA ALA A 228 6.13 2.83 39.70
C ALA A 228 5.71 3.95 38.75
N ALA A 229 4.73 4.78 39.11
CA ALA A 229 4.33 5.94 38.33
C ALA A 229 5.50 6.91 38.13
N LEU A 230 6.24 7.28 39.17
CA LEU A 230 7.40 8.16 39.05
C LEU A 230 8.52 7.58 38.17
N LEU A 231 8.76 6.27 38.23
CA LEU A 231 9.73 5.59 37.36
C LEU A 231 9.29 5.65 35.89
N VAL A 232 8.00 5.41 35.60
CA VAL A 232 7.44 5.54 34.26
C VAL A 232 7.51 6.99 33.78
N ALA A 233 7.20 7.96 34.63
CA ALA A 233 7.36 9.40 34.36
C ALA A 233 8.80 9.75 33.96
N GLY A 234 9.78 9.23 34.69
CA GLY A 234 11.19 9.41 34.40
C GLY A 234 11.60 8.81 33.05
N LEU A 235 11.22 7.56 32.79
CA LEU A 235 11.47 6.90 31.50
C LEU A 235 10.82 7.64 30.33
N LEU A 236 9.58 8.08 30.49
CA LEU A 236 8.87 8.88 29.51
C LEU A 236 9.57 10.23 29.26
N GLY A 237 10.05 10.87 30.33
CA GLY A 237 10.88 12.07 30.25
C GLY A 237 12.08 11.86 29.34
N VAL A 238 12.86 10.79 29.56
CA VAL A 238 14.00 10.41 28.71
C VAL A 238 13.60 10.23 27.25
N VAL A 239 12.54 9.48 26.98
CA VAL A 239 12.08 9.18 25.62
C VAL A 239 11.63 10.44 24.90
N LEU A 240 10.75 11.24 25.51
CA LEU A 240 10.26 12.49 24.92
C LEU A 240 11.39 13.53 24.76
N GLY A 241 12.29 13.59 25.75
CA GLY A 241 13.48 14.42 25.69
C GLY A 241 14.39 14.05 24.53
N PHE A 242 14.66 12.75 24.33
CA PHE A 242 15.41 12.24 23.19
C PHE A 242 14.71 12.57 21.85
N LEU A 243 13.40 12.33 21.74
CA LEU A 243 12.63 12.62 20.53
C LEU A 243 12.59 14.12 20.19
N ALA A 244 12.57 14.98 21.20
CA ALA A 244 12.69 16.42 21.02
C ALA A 244 14.12 16.83 20.61
N TRP A 245 15.14 16.19 21.20
CA TRP A 245 16.55 16.54 21.01
C TRP A 245 17.14 16.02 19.69
N ARG A 246 16.58 14.96 19.08
CA ARG A 246 17.08 14.37 17.82
C ARG A 246 16.98 15.26 16.58
N LYS A 247 16.29 16.41 16.64
CA LYS A 247 16.12 17.29 15.47
C LYS A 247 17.44 18.03 15.15
N PRO A 248 17.86 18.10 13.87
CA PRO A 248 19.24 18.40 13.44
C PRO A 248 19.75 19.80 13.80
N ALA A 249 18.87 20.74 14.18
CA ALA A 249 19.24 22.12 14.49
C ALA A 249 19.70 22.36 15.94
N ARG A 250 19.84 21.31 16.78
CA ARG A 250 20.15 21.48 18.20
C ARG A 250 21.64 21.27 18.50
N PRO A 251 22.24 22.10 19.37
CA PRO A 251 23.64 21.96 19.74
C PRO A 251 23.86 20.59 20.40
N ILE A 252 24.81 19.84 19.86
CA ILE A 252 25.26 18.58 20.44
C ILE A 252 26.09 18.92 21.70
N PRO A 253 25.83 18.31 22.87
CA PRO A 253 26.65 18.53 24.05
C PRO A 253 28.13 18.23 23.75
N GLY A 254 29.01 19.19 23.96
CA GLY A 254 30.43 19.12 23.56
C GLY A 254 31.32 18.20 24.41
N GLY A 255 30.76 17.33 25.25
CA GLY A 255 31.56 16.45 26.12
C GLY A 255 30.80 15.24 26.67
N PRO A 256 31.51 14.20 27.14
CA PRO A 256 30.91 12.94 27.61
C PRO A 256 29.99 13.15 28.82
N LEU A 257 30.33 14.09 29.70
CA LEU A 257 29.49 14.48 30.85
C LEU A 257 28.18 15.12 30.39
N GLY A 258 28.21 16.02 29.40
CA GLY A 258 26.98 16.63 28.86
C GLY A 258 26.06 15.59 28.22
N TRP A 259 26.64 14.61 27.52
CA TRP A 259 25.89 13.48 26.95
C TRP A 259 25.29 12.55 28.01
N ALA A 260 26.04 12.24 29.09
CA ALA A 260 25.54 11.41 30.18
C ALA A 260 24.47 12.12 31.02
N MET A 261 24.55 13.44 31.18
CA MET A 261 23.60 14.23 31.95
C MET A 261 22.27 14.47 31.22
N LEU A 262 22.28 14.49 29.89
CA LEU A 262 21.09 14.75 29.08
C LEU A 262 19.90 13.82 29.40
N PRO A 263 20.04 12.47 29.43
CA PRO A 263 18.94 11.59 29.84
C PRO A 263 18.56 11.79 31.31
N LEU A 264 19.50 12.08 32.21
CA LEU A 264 19.20 12.31 33.62
C LEU A 264 18.37 13.58 33.83
N VAL A 265 18.66 14.66 33.11
CA VAL A 265 17.88 15.90 33.13
C VAL A 265 16.46 15.63 32.65
N PHE A 266 16.31 14.92 31.53
CA PHE A 266 14.99 14.56 31.02
C PHE A 266 14.20 13.63 31.94
N ALA A 267 14.88 12.65 32.55
CA ALA A 267 14.29 11.80 33.59
C ALA A 267 13.83 12.64 34.79
N GLY A 268 14.67 13.55 35.27
CA GLY A 268 14.37 14.44 36.38
C GLY A 268 13.15 15.32 36.10
N VAL A 269 13.06 15.92 34.91
CA VAL A 269 11.88 16.70 34.49
C VAL A 269 10.62 15.82 34.46
N GLY A 270 10.72 14.60 33.91
CA GLY A 270 9.61 13.64 33.91
C GLY A 270 9.12 13.29 35.32
N VAL A 271 10.05 12.96 36.23
CA VAL A 271 9.76 12.68 37.65
C VAL A 271 9.13 13.88 38.34
N LEU A 272 9.62 15.10 38.10
CA LEU A 272 9.06 16.33 38.68
C LEU A 272 7.60 16.55 38.23
N ILE A 273 7.30 16.32 36.96
CA ILE A 273 5.93 16.41 36.43
C ILE A 273 5.03 15.33 37.07
N GLY A 274 5.49 14.08 37.11
CA GLY A 274 4.78 12.98 37.77
C GLY A 274 4.51 13.25 39.25
N TYR A 275 5.52 13.78 39.96
CA TYR A 275 5.40 14.19 41.35
C TYR A 275 4.39 15.33 41.53
N ALA A 276 4.39 16.34 40.65
CA ALA A 276 3.43 17.43 40.68
C ALA A 276 1.98 16.92 40.53
N PHE A 277 1.73 15.94 39.66
CA PHE A 277 0.42 15.30 39.53
C PHE A 277 0.01 14.53 40.80
N LEU A 278 0.93 13.79 41.42
CA LEU A 278 0.68 13.11 42.69
C LEU A 278 0.43 14.11 43.84
N ALA A 279 1.17 15.22 43.87
CA ALA A 279 0.98 16.30 44.85
C ALA A 279 -0.37 17.01 44.67
N ALA A 280 -0.89 17.09 43.44
CA ALA A 280 -2.25 17.52 43.13
C ALA A 280 -3.34 16.49 43.53
N LYS A 281 -2.98 15.46 44.30
CA LYS A 281 -3.86 14.40 44.82
C LYS A 281 -4.53 13.53 43.74
N LEU A 282 -3.93 13.45 42.54
CA LEU A 282 -4.35 12.45 41.56
C LEU A 282 -3.95 11.05 42.03
N ALA A 283 -4.82 10.07 41.78
CA ALA A 283 -4.53 8.69 42.15
C ALA A 283 -3.32 8.18 41.34
N PRO A 284 -2.37 7.42 41.95
CA PRO A 284 -1.18 6.94 41.25
C PRO A 284 -1.47 6.19 39.96
N LEU A 285 -2.52 5.36 39.96
CA LEU A 285 -2.96 4.63 38.77
C LEU A 285 -3.49 5.55 37.65
N THR A 286 -4.10 6.67 38.01
CA THR A 286 -4.55 7.69 37.04
C THR A 286 -3.35 8.42 36.43
N VAL A 287 -2.34 8.74 37.25
CA VAL A 287 -1.09 9.35 36.75
C VAL A 287 -0.40 8.40 35.77
N ALA A 288 -0.24 7.13 36.15
CA ALA A 288 0.34 6.11 35.27
C ALA A 288 -0.46 5.91 33.96
N ALA A 289 -1.79 6.02 34.00
CA ALA A 289 -2.61 5.96 32.79
C ALA A 289 -2.43 7.18 31.88
N VAL A 290 -2.28 8.38 32.45
CA VAL A 290 -1.97 9.60 31.68
C VAL A 290 -0.57 9.51 31.07
N GLU A 291 0.40 9.00 31.82
CA GLU A 291 1.75 8.70 31.31
C GLU A 291 1.70 7.70 30.16
N TRP A 292 0.86 6.66 30.26
CA TRP A 292 0.64 5.71 29.18
C TRP A 292 0.11 6.37 27.91
N TRP A 293 -0.87 7.28 28.03
CA TRP A 293 -1.33 8.07 26.88
C TRP A 293 -0.18 8.88 26.29
N ALA A 294 0.69 9.49 27.10
CA ALA A 294 1.85 10.24 26.62
C ALA A 294 2.92 9.35 25.94
N VAL A 295 3.18 8.14 26.44
CA VAL A 295 4.00 7.12 25.74
C VAL A 295 3.35 6.81 24.39
N GLY A 296 2.05 6.53 24.40
CA GLY A 296 1.25 6.28 23.21
C GLY A 296 1.30 7.45 22.22
N PHE A 297 1.29 8.69 22.70
CA PHE A 297 1.44 9.89 21.89
C PHE A 297 2.80 9.93 21.21
N GLY A 298 3.89 9.65 21.93
CA GLY A 298 5.24 9.61 21.37
C GLY A 298 5.36 8.58 20.23
N LEU A 299 4.84 7.36 20.44
CA LEU A 299 4.79 6.33 19.41
C LEU A 299 3.89 6.73 18.25
N PHE A 300 2.72 7.31 18.53
CA PHE A 300 1.77 7.76 17.54
C PHE A 300 2.36 8.88 16.67
N LEU A 301 3.04 9.86 17.26
CA LEU A 301 3.78 10.91 16.55
C LEU A 301 4.88 10.34 15.66
N TYR A 302 5.60 9.31 16.13
CA TYR A 302 6.59 8.63 15.31
C TYR A 302 5.96 7.97 14.07
N VAL A 303 4.81 7.30 14.25
CA VAL A 303 4.06 6.71 13.13
C VAL A 303 3.51 7.81 12.21
N LEU A 304 2.96 8.89 12.76
CA LEU A 304 2.43 10.02 12.00
C LEU A 304 3.50 10.70 11.16
N ASP A 305 4.69 10.96 11.72
CA ASP A 305 5.83 11.55 11.00
C ASP A 305 6.19 10.73 9.75
N LYS A 306 6.29 9.40 9.89
CA LYS A 306 6.56 8.50 8.74
C LYS A 306 5.38 8.32 7.81
N TYR A 307 4.18 8.45 8.33
CA TYR A 307 2.98 8.27 7.53
C TYR A 307 2.65 9.54 6.74
N ASP A 308 2.95 10.73 7.28
CA ASP A 308 2.77 12.01 6.60
C ASP A 308 3.65 12.13 5.34
N ASP A 309 4.87 11.56 5.37
CA ASP A 309 5.76 11.43 4.20
C ASP A 309 5.07 10.70 3.02
N ILE A 310 4.18 9.75 3.31
CA ILE A 310 3.43 8.99 2.31
C ILE A 310 2.12 9.70 1.98
N ARG A 311 1.50 10.29 3.00
CA ARG A 311 0.13 10.78 2.99
C ARG A 311 0.03 12.12 3.73
N ASP A 312 0.15 13.20 2.96
CA ASP A 312 -0.05 14.56 3.45
C ASP A 312 -1.35 14.72 4.28
N GLY A 313 -1.24 15.43 5.40
CA GLY A 313 -2.37 15.77 6.27
C GLY A 313 -2.67 14.73 7.34
N THR A 314 -1.89 13.65 7.37
CA THR A 314 -2.04 12.59 8.37
C THR A 314 -1.57 13.11 9.72
N LEU A 315 -0.49 13.90 9.77
CA LEU A 315 0.01 14.46 11.01
C LEU A 315 -1.04 15.35 11.70
N GLU A 316 -1.61 16.34 10.99
CA GLU A 316 -2.60 17.26 11.56
C GLU A 316 -3.89 16.54 11.93
N SER A 317 -4.39 15.67 11.04
CA SER A 317 -5.61 14.90 11.30
C SER A 317 -5.42 13.97 12.50
N GLY A 318 -4.25 13.33 12.61
CA GLY A 318 -3.89 12.48 13.72
C GLY A 318 -3.79 13.24 15.04
N LEU A 319 -3.13 14.41 15.03
CA LEU A 319 -3.04 15.28 16.21
C LEU A 319 -4.43 15.71 16.70
N VAL A 320 -5.33 16.09 15.78
CA VAL A 320 -6.71 16.45 16.13
C VAL A 320 -7.47 15.25 16.71
N LEU A 321 -7.45 14.10 16.02
CA LEU A 321 -8.14 12.88 16.48
C LEU A 321 -7.61 12.41 17.83
N TYR A 322 -6.29 12.40 18.02
CA TYR A 322 -5.66 12.01 19.28
C TYR A 322 -6.05 12.98 20.40
N SER A 323 -5.96 14.30 20.16
CA SER A 323 -6.30 15.31 21.17
C SER A 323 -7.75 15.22 21.61
N LEU A 324 -8.68 15.04 20.67
CA LEU A 324 -10.10 14.85 20.98
C LEU A 324 -10.33 13.56 21.79
N SER A 325 -9.62 12.47 21.44
CA SER A 325 -9.74 11.19 22.13
C SER A 325 -9.17 11.22 23.54
N PHE A 326 -8.01 11.88 23.71
CA PHE A 326 -7.41 12.09 25.03
C PHE A 326 -8.27 13.01 25.90
N ALA A 327 -8.82 14.09 25.33
CA ALA A 327 -9.78 14.95 26.04
C ALA A 327 -11.02 14.16 26.47
N ALA A 328 -11.57 13.30 25.59
CA ALA A 328 -12.67 12.42 25.94
C ALA A 328 -12.32 11.46 27.08
N PHE A 329 -11.09 10.92 27.10
CA PHE A 329 -10.59 10.10 28.21
C PHE A 329 -10.49 10.86 29.52
N VAL A 330 -9.96 12.09 29.52
CA VAL A 330 -9.87 12.94 30.71
C VAL A 330 -11.26 13.29 31.25
N VAL A 331 -12.21 13.63 30.37
CA VAL A 331 -13.61 13.87 30.76
C VAL A 331 -14.23 12.59 31.34
N ALA A 332 -14.01 11.43 30.71
CA ALA A 332 -14.50 10.15 31.19
C ALA A 332 -13.92 9.79 32.57
N LEU A 333 -12.63 10.07 32.82
CA LEU A 333 -11.99 9.92 34.13
C LEU A 333 -12.63 10.80 35.20
N ALA A 334 -12.95 12.05 34.86
CA ALA A 334 -13.59 12.98 35.78
C ALA A 334 -15.02 12.55 36.13
N MET A 335 -15.75 11.95 35.19
CA MET A 335 -17.13 11.50 35.36
C MET A 335 -17.26 10.12 36.02
N ALA A 336 -16.25 9.27 35.95
CA ALA A 336 -16.33 7.90 36.44
C ALA A 336 -16.22 7.80 37.99
N GLY A 337 -17.05 6.92 38.56
CA GLY A 337 -17.15 6.68 40.01
C GLY A 337 -15.88 6.06 40.63
N SER A 338 -15.76 6.11 41.96
CA SER A 338 -14.50 5.84 42.68
C SER A 338 -13.99 4.39 42.63
N GLY A 339 -14.88 3.38 42.54
CA GLY A 339 -14.49 1.97 42.65
C GLY A 339 -13.71 1.40 41.46
N ALA A 340 -13.97 1.91 40.25
CA ALA A 340 -13.35 1.44 39.01
C ALA A 340 -13.18 2.54 37.96
N ARG A 341 -12.79 3.73 38.44
CA ARG A 341 -12.72 4.97 37.65
C ARG A 341 -11.95 4.79 36.33
N LEU A 342 -10.77 4.17 36.40
CA LEU A 342 -9.89 4.02 35.25
C LEU A 342 -10.46 3.06 34.20
N GLN A 343 -10.87 1.85 34.61
CA GLN A 343 -11.51 0.87 33.73
C GLN A 343 -12.74 1.46 33.03
N GLN A 344 -13.62 2.13 33.78
CA GLN A 344 -14.83 2.74 33.23
C GLN A 344 -14.52 3.86 32.23
N ALA A 345 -13.54 4.72 32.55
CA ALA A 345 -13.13 5.80 31.66
C ALA A 345 -12.50 5.28 30.37
N THR A 346 -11.66 4.25 30.47
CA THR A 346 -11.09 3.56 29.30
C THR A 346 -12.21 2.97 28.44
N LEU A 347 -13.15 2.22 29.03
CA LEU A 347 -14.29 1.64 28.29
C LEU A 347 -15.15 2.69 27.59
N TRP A 348 -15.46 3.80 28.25
CA TRP A 348 -16.21 4.90 27.62
C TRP A 348 -15.45 5.57 26.49
N THR A 349 -14.15 5.75 26.63
CA THR A 349 -13.30 6.31 25.56
C THR A 349 -13.28 5.36 24.36
N MET A 350 -13.10 4.06 24.60
CA MET A 350 -13.14 3.04 23.57
C MET A 350 -14.50 3.01 22.87
N GLN A 351 -15.61 3.10 23.60
CA GLN A 351 -16.96 3.20 23.02
C GLN A 351 -17.08 4.35 22.02
N TRP A 352 -16.58 5.54 22.37
CA TRP A 352 -16.56 6.70 21.46
C TRP A 352 -15.66 6.49 20.25
N LEU A 353 -14.48 5.89 20.43
CA LEU A 353 -13.57 5.56 19.34
C LEU A 353 -14.17 4.53 18.39
N LEU A 354 -14.84 3.51 18.91
CA LEU A 354 -15.56 2.50 18.12
C LEU A 354 -16.75 3.12 17.37
N ALA A 355 -17.48 4.04 18.00
CA ALA A 355 -18.52 4.81 17.33
C ALA A 355 -17.95 5.66 16.18
N ALA A 356 -16.83 6.35 16.40
CA ALA A 356 -16.13 7.13 15.37
C ALA A 356 -15.60 6.25 14.22
N LEU A 357 -15.08 5.06 14.54
CA LEU A 357 -14.68 4.05 13.55
C LEU A 357 -15.88 3.61 12.72
N ARG A 358 -17.02 3.35 13.36
CA ARG A 358 -18.25 2.96 12.67
C ARG A 358 -18.79 4.05 11.75
N ILE A 359 -18.75 5.31 12.19
CA ILE A 359 -19.08 6.47 11.34
C ILE A 359 -18.13 6.51 10.14
N SER A 360 -16.84 6.31 10.36
CA SER A 360 -15.83 6.32 9.29
C SER A 360 -16.08 5.19 8.28
N TRP A 361 -16.31 3.96 8.72
CA TRP A 361 -16.68 2.85 7.85
C TRP A 361 -17.99 3.10 7.09
N THR A 362 -19.00 3.65 7.76
CA THR A 362 -20.28 4.01 7.10
C THR A 362 -20.07 5.06 6.02
N ALA A 363 -19.28 6.10 6.31
CA ALA A 363 -18.94 7.13 5.35
C ALA A 363 -18.15 6.55 4.16
N LEU A 364 -17.18 5.66 4.39
CA LEU A 364 -16.47 4.93 3.34
C LEU A 364 -17.45 4.18 2.44
N PHE A 365 -18.41 3.47 3.00
CA PHE A 365 -19.42 2.73 2.24
C PHE A 365 -20.28 3.67 1.39
N VAL A 366 -20.81 4.75 1.99
CA VAL A 366 -21.61 5.75 1.27
C VAL A 366 -20.83 6.34 0.09
N PHE A 367 -19.58 6.72 0.31
CA PHE A 367 -18.73 7.24 -0.78
C PHE A 367 -18.38 6.16 -1.80
N ALA A 368 -18.11 4.91 -1.40
CA ALA A 368 -17.83 3.82 -2.34
C ALA A 368 -19.02 3.51 -3.26
N PHE A 369 -20.25 3.45 -2.72
CA PHE A 369 -21.46 3.28 -3.54
C PHE A 369 -21.71 4.48 -4.44
N SER A 370 -21.54 5.70 -3.92
CA SER A 370 -21.67 6.92 -4.70
C SER A 370 -20.65 6.97 -5.85
N ALA A 371 -19.39 6.57 -5.60
CA ALA A 371 -18.35 6.46 -6.61
C ALA A 371 -18.68 5.38 -7.64
N PHE A 372 -19.26 4.24 -7.22
CA PHE A 372 -19.70 3.19 -8.12
C PHE A 372 -20.78 3.69 -9.09
N VAL A 373 -21.79 4.41 -8.59
CA VAL A 373 -22.89 4.98 -9.39
C VAL A 373 -22.37 6.07 -10.31
N LEU A 374 -21.70 7.09 -9.77
CA LEU A 374 -21.18 8.21 -10.54
C LEU A 374 -20.17 7.76 -11.58
N GLY A 375 -19.25 6.86 -11.24
CA GLY A 375 -18.32 6.25 -12.19
C GLY A 375 -19.04 5.47 -13.30
N SER A 376 -20.13 4.76 -12.98
CA SER A 376 -20.94 4.06 -13.99
C SER A 376 -21.61 5.02 -14.97
N ILE A 377 -22.16 6.12 -14.45
CA ILE A 377 -22.78 7.16 -15.27
C ILE A 377 -21.72 7.85 -16.15
N ALA A 378 -20.58 8.18 -15.54
CA ALA A 378 -19.49 8.91 -16.16
C ALA A 378 -18.99 8.29 -17.48
N TRP A 379 -18.69 6.98 -17.51
CA TRP A 379 -18.24 6.34 -18.75
C TRP A 379 -19.37 6.05 -19.73
N ARG A 380 -20.63 5.92 -19.27
CA ARG A 380 -21.79 5.62 -20.11
C ARG A 380 -22.31 6.82 -20.90
N ILE A 381 -22.07 8.05 -20.41
CA ILE A 381 -22.45 9.28 -21.11
C ILE A 381 -21.56 9.50 -22.36
N LEU A 382 -20.36 8.94 -22.38
CA LEU A 382 -19.43 9.08 -23.51
C LEU A 382 -19.92 8.33 -24.76
N PRO A 383 -19.53 8.77 -25.97
CA PRO A 383 -19.95 8.15 -27.23
C PRO A 383 -19.64 6.64 -27.26
N LYS A 384 -20.66 5.84 -27.61
CA LYS A 384 -20.55 4.38 -27.62
C LYS A 384 -19.47 3.92 -28.61
N GLY A 385 -18.56 3.05 -28.16
CA GLY A 385 -17.50 2.48 -28.98
C GLY A 385 -16.30 3.41 -29.23
N SER A 386 -16.30 4.63 -28.66
CA SER A 386 -15.15 5.53 -28.77
C SER A 386 -13.96 5.03 -27.92
N PRO A 387 -12.70 5.31 -28.34
CA PRO A 387 -11.52 5.07 -27.51
C PRO A 387 -11.60 5.74 -26.13
N GLN A 388 -12.16 6.94 -26.08
CA GLN A 388 -12.40 7.69 -24.84
C GLN A 388 -13.32 6.93 -23.87
N GLN A 389 -14.43 6.36 -24.36
CA GLN A 389 -15.30 5.52 -23.54
C GLN A 389 -14.57 4.28 -23.00
N ALA A 390 -13.73 3.63 -23.82
CA ALA A 390 -12.96 2.47 -23.40
C ALA A 390 -11.96 2.82 -22.28
N ARG A 391 -11.23 3.93 -22.42
CA ARG A 391 -10.33 4.47 -21.38
C ARG A 391 -11.06 4.81 -20.08
N ALA A 392 -12.18 5.53 -20.18
CA ALA A 392 -12.99 5.89 -19.02
C ALA A 392 -13.52 4.65 -18.29
N ARG A 393 -14.02 3.64 -19.02
CA ARG A 393 -14.48 2.38 -18.44
C ARG A 393 -13.34 1.62 -17.74
N ALA A 394 -12.17 1.56 -18.35
CA ALA A 394 -11.00 0.92 -17.77
C ALA A 394 -10.54 1.63 -16.48
N ALA A 395 -10.46 2.96 -16.49
CA ALA A 395 -10.14 3.76 -15.30
C ALA A 395 -11.15 3.57 -14.15
N VAL A 396 -12.46 3.55 -14.45
CA VAL A 396 -13.51 3.28 -13.46
C VAL A 396 -13.41 1.85 -12.88
N ARG A 397 -12.99 0.87 -13.69
CA ARG A 397 -12.74 -0.49 -13.19
C ARG A 397 -11.52 -0.51 -12.26
N THR A 398 -10.42 0.12 -12.67
CA THR A 398 -9.22 0.25 -11.84
C THR A 398 -9.55 0.91 -10.51
N SER A 399 -10.32 2.00 -10.52
CA SER A 399 -10.64 2.71 -9.29
C SER A 399 -11.46 1.88 -8.29
N ARG A 400 -12.33 1.01 -8.79
CA ARG A 400 -13.10 0.06 -7.96
C ARG A 400 -12.20 -1.00 -7.33
N LEU A 401 -11.32 -1.60 -8.13
CA LEU A 401 -10.39 -2.62 -7.63
C LEU A 401 -9.42 -2.00 -6.62
N ALA A 402 -8.83 -0.87 -6.97
CA ALA A 402 -7.86 -0.15 -6.17
C ALA A 402 -8.45 0.52 -4.92
N LEU A 403 -9.78 0.61 -4.79
CA LEU A 403 -10.46 0.94 -3.53
C LEU A 403 -10.81 -0.31 -2.74
N ALA A 404 -11.40 -1.33 -3.38
CA ALA A 404 -11.88 -2.53 -2.72
C ALA A 404 -10.74 -3.40 -2.14
N LEU A 405 -9.64 -3.55 -2.87
CA LEU A 405 -8.50 -4.36 -2.45
C LEU A 405 -7.82 -3.83 -1.16
N PRO A 406 -7.42 -2.56 -1.05
CA PRO A 406 -6.86 -2.05 0.20
C PRO A 406 -7.90 -2.00 1.32
N THR A 407 -9.19 -1.76 1.01
CA THR A 407 -10.26 -1.87 2.01
C THR A 407 -10.32 -3.28 2.61
N LEU A 408 -10.29 -4.31 1.76
CA LEU A 408 -10.23 -5.71 2.19
C LEU A 408 -9.00 -5.99 3.05
N LEU A 409 -7.83 -5.58 2.58
CA LEU A 409 -6.58 -5.87 3.29
C LEU A 409 -6.48 -5.13 4.63
N VAL A 410 -6.94 -3.88 4.71
CA VAL A 410 -7.05 -3.15 5.98
C VAL A 410 -8.05 -3.85 6.92
N LEU A 411 -9.21 -4.26 6.42
CA LEU A 411 -10.20 -4.99 7.21
C LEU A 411 -9.62 -6.30 7.77
N LEU A 412 -8.96 -7.11 6.94
CA LEU A 412 -8.31 -8.34 7.37
C LEU A 412 -7.21 -8.08 8.40
N LEU A 413 -6.36 -7.08 8.15
CA LEU A 413 -5.28 -6.71 9.07
C LEU A 413 -5.85 -6.30 10.43
N VAL A 414 -6.89 -5.47 10.45
CA VAL A 414 -7.57 -5.03 11.67
C VAL A 414 -8.21 -6.22 12.39
N ILE A 415 -8.91 -7.11 11.69
CA ILE A 415 -9.50 -8.32 12.27
C ILE A 415 -8.42 -9.23 12.86
N PHE A 416 -7.32 -9.47 12.15
CA PHE A 416 -6.23 -10.31 12.64
C PHE A 416 -5.49 -9.68 13.82
N LEU A 417 -5.26 -8.36 13.78
CA LEU A 417 -4.62 -7.61 14.86
C LEU A 417 -5.47 -7.67 16.14
N TRP A 418 -6.75 -7.30 16.06
CA TRP A 418 -7.64 -7.31 17.22
C TRP A 418 -8.01 -8.71 17.67
N GLY A 419 -8.20 -9.65 16.75
CA GLY A 419 -8.45 -11.05 17.06
C GLY A 419 -7.25 -11.70 17.77
N GLY A 420 -6.02 -11.45 17.28
CA GLY A 420 -4.81 -11.93 17.92
C GLY A 420 -4.53 -11.27 19.26
N LEU A 421 -4.78 -9.96 19.39
CA LEU A 421 -4.66 -9.25 20.66
C LEU A 421 -5.67 -9.75 21.69
N PHE A 422 -6.92 -10.00 21.27
CA PHE A 422 -7.96 -10.56 22.12
C PHE A 422 -7.61 -11.99 22.56
N ASP A 423 -7.16 -12.83 21.63
CA ASP A 423 -6.74 -14.20 21.91
C ASP A 423 -5.58 -14.24 22.92
N TRP A 424 -4.55 -13.40 22.70
CA TRP A 424 -3.44 -13.21 23.63
C TRP A 424 -3.94 -12.72 24.99
N ALA A 425 -4.80 -11.69 25.01
CA ALA A 425 -5.32 -11.13 26.25
C ALA A 425 -6.20 -12.11 27.03
N MET A 426 -6.81 -13.11 26.38
CA MET A 426 -7.61 -14.16 27.02
C MET A 426 -6.78 -15.36 27.48
N HIS A 427 -5.74 -15.77 26.74
CA HIS A 427 -4.94 -16.97 27.07
C HIS A 427 -3.74 -16.68 27.99
N THR A 428 -3.19 -15.47 27.97
CA THR A 428 -2.06 -15.09 28.85
C THR A 428 -2.51 -14.76 30.28
N THR A 429 -3.83 -14.82 30.54
CA THR A 429 -4.49 -14.49 31.81
C THR A 429 -4.17 -15.42 32.97
N SER A 430 -3.57 -16.59 32.73
CA SER A 430 -3.14 -17.45 33.83
C SER A 430 -2.01 -16.84 34.66
N LEU A 431 -1.25 -15.89 34.10
CA LEU A 431 -0.15 -15.21 34.78
C LEU A 431 -0.44 -13.73 35.06
N PHE A 432 -1.17 -13.04 34.17
CA PHE A 432 -1.55 -11.63 34.34
C PHE A 432 -2.93 -11.38 33.74
N PRO A 433 -4.02 -11.45 34.53
CA PRO A 433 -5.33 -11.13 34.00
C PRO A 433 -5.37 -9.66 33.55
N HIS A 434 -5.88 -9.44 32.34
CA HIS A 434 -5.92 -8.10 31.77
C HIS A 434 -7.18 -7.36 32.27
N PRO A 435 -7.06 -6.18 32.92
CA PRO A 435 -8.14 -5.54 33.67
C PRO A 435 -9.38 -5.14 32.86
N LEU A 436 -9.29 -5.08 31.53
CA LEU A 436 -10.43 -4.85 30.64
C LEU A 436 -11.35 -6.07 30.45
N PHE A 437 -10.85 -7.27 30.71
CA PHE A 437 -11.56 -8.52 30.44
C PHE A 437 -12.02 -9.24 31.72
N GLU A 438 -11.60 -8.75 32.90
CA GLU A 438 -12.14 -9.20 34.19
C GLU A 438 -13.40 -8.40 34.56
N THR A 439 -14.46 -9.15 34.85
CA THR A 439 -15.88 -8.74 34.91
C THR A 439 -16.29 -7.90 36.14
N GLY A 440 -15.39 -7.05 36.65
CA GLY A 440 -15.67 -6.22 37.84
C GLY A 440 -16.55 -4.99 37.58
N VAL A 441 -16.63 -4.52 36.32
CA VAL A 441 -17.35 -3.29 35.95
C VAL A 441 -18.36 -3.62 34.86
N PRO A 442 -19.68 -3.47 35.11
CA PRO A 442 -20.65 -3.65 34.05
C PRO A 442 -20.42 -2.61 32.94
N PRO A 443 -20.44 -2.99 31.66
CA PRO A 443 -20.27 -2.06 30.56
C PRO A 443 -21.44 -1.07 30.54
N THR A 444 -21.28 0.08 31.19
CA THR A 444 -22.24 1.17 31.10
C THR A 444 -22.03 1.96 29.82
N LEU A 445 -23.12 2.49 29.27
CA LEU A 445 -23.07 3.34 28.08
C LEU A 445 -22.30 4.63 28.40
N ALA A 446 -21.42 5.05 27.49
CA ALA A 446 -20.68 6.29 27.62
C ALA A 446 -21.62 7.50 27.82
N PRO A 447 -21.25 8.50 28.64
CA PRO A 447 -22.04 9.70 28.83
C PRO A 447 -22.38 10.36 27.49
N GLY A 448 -23.66 10.69 27.27
CA GLY A 448 -24.15 11.23 26.00
C GLY A 448 -24.46 10.17 24.92
N GLY A 449 -24.05 8.91 25.11
CA GLY A 449 -24.30 7.83 24.15
C GLY A 449 -25.79 7.50 23.94
N ASN A 450 -26.65 7.86 24.89
CA ASN A 450 -28.09 7.68 24.78
C ASN A 450 -28.73 8.41 23.58
N ALA A 451 -28.17 9.56 23.17
CA ALA A 451 -28.63 10.29 21.98
C ALA A 451 -28.22 9.60 20.67
N MET A 452 -27.20 8.72 20.72
CA MET A 452 -26.60 8.06 19.57
C MET A 452 -26.58 6.53 19.74
N LYS A 453 -27.60 5.96 20.41
CA LYS A 453 -27.72 4.51 20.69
C LYS A 453 -27.53 3.61 19.47
N SER A 454 -27.85 4.12 18.27
CA SER A 454 -27.65 3.36 17.03
C SER A 454 -26.19 3.14 16.70
N LEU A 455 -25.25 3.97 17.18
CA LEU A 455 -23.81 3.89 16.94
C LEU A 455 -23.07 3.03 17.97
N PHE A 456 -23.52 3.05 19.22
CA PHE A 456 -22.91 2.30 20.31
C PHE A 456 -23.35 0.83 20.31
N PHE A 457 -22.43 -0.04 20.68
CA PHE A 457 -22.75 -1.44 20.96
C PHE A 457 -23.57 -1.53 22.26
N ASP A 458 -24.70 -2.21 22.16
CA ASP A 458 -25.61 -2.48 23.28
C ASP A 458 -25.50 -3.96 23.64
N PRO A 459 -24.84 -4.32 24.75
CA PRO A 459 -24.69 -5.72 25.17
C PRO A 459 -26.03 -6.44 25.33
N ALA A 460 -27.10 -5.71 25.66
CA ALA A 460 -28.44 -6.28 25.80
C ALA A 460 -29.07 -6.72 24.48
N LYS A 461 -28.45 -6.37 23.34
CA LYS A 461 -28.88 -6.78 21.99
C LYS A 461 -28.10 -7.96 21.43
N ILE A 462 -27.14 -8.51 22.17
CA ILE A 462 -26.55 -9.81 21.79
C ILE A 462 -27.71 -10.82 21.82
N PRO A 463 -28.07 -11.45 20.70
CA PRO A 463 -29.15 -12.42 20.71
C PRO A 463 -28.80 -13.53 21.71
N ASP A 464 -29.76 -13.95 22.53
CA ASP A 464 -29.65 -15.12 23.44
C ASP A 464 -29.42 -16.46 22.69
N THR A 465 -28.94 -16.41 21.43
CA THR A 465 -28.79 -17.55 20.52
C THR A 465 -27.52 -18.35 20.74
N LEU A 466 -26.65 -17.96 21.68
CA LEU A 466 -25.68 -18.91 22.21
C LEU A 466 -26.50 -20.01 22.87
N PRO A 467 -26.48 -21.26 22.37
CA PRO A 467 -27.37 -22.32 22.84
C PRO A 467 -27.27 -22.36 24.36
N ASP A 468 -28.40 -22.07 25.00
CA ASP A 468 -28.59 -22.11 26.44
C ASP A 468 -27.71 -23.25 26.99
N LYS A 469 -26.86 -22.94 27.98
CA LYS A 469 -26.26 -23.95 28.86
C LYS A 469 -27.27 -25.08 28.99
N PRO A 470 -26.92 -26.35 28.71
CA PRO A 470 -27.89 -27.44 28.75
C PRO A 470 -28.72 -27.31 30.01
N ARG A 471 -29.99 -26.94 29.82
CA ARG A 471 -30.89 -26.35 30.82
C ARG A 471 -31.37 -27.38 31.84
N ASP A 472 -30.60 -28.46 32.02
CA ASP A 472 -31.01 -29.69 32.70
C ASP A 472 -30.01 -30.19 33.76
N GLN A 473 -29.01 -29.39 34.17
CA GLN A 473 -28.24 -29.74 35.38
C GLN A 473 -28.99 -29.47 36.70
N SER A 474 -30.12 -28.75 36.69
CA SER A 474 -31.01 -28.66 37.87
C SER A 474 -31.96 -29.86 38.00
N ARG A 475 -31.89 -30.84 37.09
CA ARG A 475 -32.58 -32.13 37.18
C ARG A 475 -31.60 -33.29 37.30
N SER A 476 -30.51 -33.10 38.05
CA SER A 476 -29.90 -34.19 38.79
C SER A 476 -30.94 -34.72 39.79
N LYS A 477 -31.75 -35.68 39.33
CA LYS A 477 -32.31 -36.70 40.22
C LYS A 477 -31.15 -37.15 41.11
N LYS A 478 -31.35 -37.16 42.42
CA LYS A 478 -30.51 -37.88 43.38
C LYS A 478 -30.17 -39.26 42.80
N VAL A 479 -29.03 -39.38 42.12
CA VAL A 479 -28.38 -40.65 41.89
C VAL A 479 -27.62 -40.90 43.19
N PRO A 480 -27.93 -41.97 43.93
CA PRO A 480 -27.20 -42.29 45.14
C PRO A 480 -25.72 -42.43 44.78
N ALA A 481 -24.86 -41.87 45.63
CA ALA A 481 -23.42 -41.88 45.49
C ALA A 481 -22.92 -43.29 45.13
N LEU A 482 -22.58 -43.50 43.85
CA LEU A 482 -21.73 -44.60 43.47
C LEU A 482 -20.31 -44.17 43.83
N SER A 483 -19.83 -44.70 44.95
CA SER A 483 -18.43 -44.78 45.30
C SER A 483 -17.64 -45.33 44.11
N CYS A 484 -16.86 -44.49 43.44
CA CYS A 484 -15.85 -44.95 42.49
C CYS A 484 -14.76 -45.70 43.26
N PRO A 485 -14.53 -47.00 42.99
CA PRO A 485 -13.37 -47.71 43.50
C PRO A 485 -12.11 -47.14 42.85
N ALA A 486 -11.03 -47.18 43.62
CA ALA A 486 -9.73 -46.65 43.26
C ALA A 486 -9.28 -47.05 41.84
N GLY A 487 -8.86 -46.04 41.07
CA GLY A 487 -8.05 -46.20 39.87
C GLY A 487 -8.86 -46.24 38.58
N HIS A 488 -9.24 -45.06 38.08
CA HIS A 488 -9.30 -44.61 36.67
C HIS A 488 -10.32 -43.46 36.58
N CYS A 489 -9.97 -42.30 37.17
CA CYS A 489 -10.64 -41.05 36.83
C CYS A 489 -10.08 -40.61 35.48
N THR A 490 -10.88 -40.67 34.42
CA THR A 490 -10.56 -39.98 33.18
C THR A 490 -10.41 -38.50 33.48
N PRO A 491 -9.37 -37.81 33.00
CA PRO A 491 -9.23 -36.37 33.20
C PRO A 491 -10.51 -35.70 32.68
N ASP A 492 -11.08 -34.82 33.51
CA ASP A 492 -12.22 -33.99 33.10
C ASP A 492 -11.92 -33.40 31.72
N PRO A 493 -12.87 -33.45 30.77
CA PRO A 493 -12.68 -32.79 29.49
C PRO A 493 -12.36 -31.31 29.78
N PRO A 494 -11.34 -30.74 29.12
CA PRO A 494 -10.96 -29.36 29.35
C PRO A 494 -12.20 -28.46 29.21
N PRO A 495 -12.34 -27.42 30.05
CA PRO A 495 -13.54 -26.58 30.07
C PRO A 495 -13.88 -26.13 28.66
N SER A 496 -15.08 -26.49 28.21
CA SER A 496 -15.53 -26.21 26.86
C SER A 496 -15.62 -24.70 26.62
N ARG A 497 -15.13 -24.25 25.46
CA ARG A 497 -15.04 -22.85 24.98
C ARG A 497 -16.40 -22.11 24.83
N HIS A 498 -17.51 -22.63 25.36
CA HIS A 498 -18.87 -22.09 25.18
C HIS A 498 -19.28 -21.00 26.19
N LEU A 499 -18.37 -20.54 27.05
CA LEU A 499 -18.60 -19.38 27.92
C LEU A 499 -17.97 -18.12 27.31
N ILE A 500 -18.41 -17.72 26.11
CA ILE A 500 -18.34 -16.30 25.77
C ILE A 500 -19.40 -15.64 26.64
N ASN A 501 -19.00 -15.29 27.86
CA ASN A 501 -19.89 -14.67 28.82
C ASN A 501 -20.38 -13.36 28.22
N ALA A 502 -21.69 -13.10 28.25
CA ALA A 502 -22.27 -11.82 27.80
C ALA A 502 -21.65 -10.62 28.55
N ASP A 503 -21.00 -10.89 29.68
CA ASP A 503 -20.22 -9.95 30.47
C ASP A 503 -18.89 -9.50 29.81
N ASN A 504 -18.38 -10.20 28.79
CA ASN A 504 -17.19 -9.78 28.05
C ASN A 504 -17.57 -8.86 26.88
N TYR A 505 -17.62 -7.56 27.17
CA TYR A 505 -17.95 -6.49 26.23
C TYR A 505 -17.23 -6.62 24.88
N PHE A 506 -15.94 -6.97 24.88
CA PHE A 506 -15.11 -7.04 23.67
C PHE A 506 -15.43 -8.24 22.79
N ALA A 507 -15.68 -9.39 23.40
CA ALA A 507 -16.12 -10.57 22.66
C ALA A 507 -17.47 -10.30 21.98
N GLY A 508 -18.41 -9.70 22.73
CA GLY A 508 -19.69 -9.27 22.20
C GLY A 508 -19.55 -8.25 21.07
N TYR A 509 -18.66 -7.26 21.23
CA TYR A 509 -18.38 -6.26 20.21
C TYR A 509 -17.78 -6.87 18.93
N LEU A 510 -16.85 -7.81 19.07
CA LEU A 510 -16.22 -8.49 17.92
C LEU A 510 -17.26 -9.27 17.10
N ILE A 511 -18.10 -10.08 17.79
CA ILE A 511 -19.18 -10.84 17.16
C ILE A 511 -20.15 -9.89 16.45
N TRP A 512 -20.54 -8.81 17.14
CA TRP A 512 -21.45 -7.80 16.59
C TRP A 512 -20.88 -7.07 15.38
N SER A 513 -19.58 -6.82 15.33
CA SER A 513 -18.91 -6.09 14.24
C SER A 513 -18.79 -6.90 12.95
N ILE A 514 -18.77 -8.22 13.03
CA ILE A 514 -18.55 -9.12 11.88
C ILE A 514 -19.84 -9.31 11.07
N GLY A 515 -21.00 -9.36 11.75
CA GLY A 515 -22.32 -9.49 11.15
C GLY A 515 -22.59 -10.82 10.41
N PRO A 516 -23.86 -11.11 10.07
CA PRO A 516 -24.27 -12.37 9.41
C PRO A 516 -23.69 -12.55 8.00
N GLY A 517 -23.19 -11.48 7.38
CA GLY A 517 -22.66 -11.52 6.02
C GLY A 517 -21.28 -12.16 5.88
N LEU A 518 -20.56 -12.42 6.99
CA LEU A 518 -19.14 -12.83 6.93
C LEU A 518 -18.94 -14.08 6.08
N ALA A 519 -19.72 -15.14 6.31
CA ALA A 519 -19.55 -16.40 5.59
C ALA A 519 -19.62 -16.20 4.06
N ILE A 520 -20.57 -15.37 3.60
CA ILE A 520 -20.73 -15.05 2.19
C ILE A 520 -19.59 -14.15 1.71
N THR A 521 -19.19 -13.14 2.49
CA THR A 521 -18.02 -12.31 2.20
C THR A 521 -16.76 -13.17 2.00
N LEU A 522 -16.53 -14.16 2.86
CA LEU A 522 -15.41 -15.10 2.76
C LEU A 522 -15.50 -15.98 1.50
N VAL A 523 -16.70 -16.41 1.09
CA VAL A 523 -16.90 -17.16 -0.16
C VAL A 523 -16.51 -16.31 -1.37
N PHE A 524 -17.03 -15.08 -1.48
CA PHE A 524 -16.70 -14.17 -2.58
C PHE A 524 -15.21 -13.83 -2.60
N MET A 525 -14.63 -13.59 -1.42
CA MET A 525 -13.21 -13.33 -1.26
C MET A 525 -12.36 -14.52 -1.69
N THR A 526 -12.70 -15.72 -1.23
CA THR A 526 -12.00 -16.96 -1.59
C THR A 526 -12.08 -17.19 -3.09
N ALA A 527 -13.26 -17.05 -3.69
CA ALA A 527 -13.43 -17.16 -5.14
C ALA A 527 -12.56 -16.13 -5.90
N SER A 528 -12.52 -14.89 -5.43
CA SER A 528 -11.68 -13.83 -6.00
C SER A 528 -10.18 -14.18 -5.92
N LEU A 529 -9.70 -14.62 -4.74
CA LEU A 529 -8.32 -15.03 -4.53
C LEU A 529 -7.95 -16.30 -5.31
N SER A 530 -8.87 -17.25 -5.41
CA SER A 530 -8.68 -18.47 -6.20
C SER A 530 -8.52 -18.13 -7.69
N LEU A 531 -9.31 -17.20 -8.22
CA LEU A 531 -9.15 -16.74 -9.61
C LEU A 531 -7.83 -16.01 -9.83
N LEU A 532 -7.42 -15.15 -8.89
CA LEU A 532 -6.11 -14.49 -8.95
C LEU A 532 -4.96 -15.50 -8.91
N THR A 533 -5.05 -16.48 -8.01
CA THR A 533 -4.06 -17.55 -7.89
C THR A 533 -4.03 -18.38 -9.15
N TRP A 534 -5.19 -18.79 -9.67
CA TRP A 534 -5.32 -19.55 -10.91
C TRP A 534 -4.70 -18.84 -12.10
N TRP A 535 -4.90 -17.53 -12.20
CA TRP A 535 -4.28 -16.70 -13.21
C TRP A 535 -2.74 -16.65 -13.08
N ALA A 536 -2.22 -16.42 -11.88
CA ALA A 536 -0.78 -16.29 -11.64
C ALA A 536 -0.02 -17.63 -11.59
N LEU A 537 -0.73 -18.74 -11.37
CA LEU A 537 -0.14 -20.05 -11.08
C LEU A 537 0.83 -20.53 -12.17
N PRO A 538 0.53 -20.44 -13.49
CA PRO A 538 1.47 -20.90 -14.50
C PRO A 538 2.79 -20.13 -14.49
N SER A 539 2.78 -18.82 -14.24
CA SER A 539 4.01 -18.03 -14.13
C SER A 539 4.90 -18.53 -13.00
N VAL A 540 4.31 -18.85 -11.85
CA VAL A 540 5.04 -19.38 -10.68
C VAL A 540 5.56 -20.81 -10.92
N LEU A 541 4.73 -21.70 -11.49
CA LEU A 541 5.09 -23.10 -11.69
C LEU A 541 6.16 -23.31 -12.77
N THR A 542 6.27 -22.38 -13.72
CA THR A 542 7.21 -22.48 -14.85
C THR A 542 8.54 -21.78 -14.60
N GLU A 543 8.65 -20.97 -13.55
CA GLU A 543 9.88 -20.34 -13.10
C GLU A 543 10.74 -21.34 -12.30
N LYS A 544 11.29 -22.36 -12.98
CA LYS A 544 12.30 -23.26 -12.42
C LYS A 544 13.69 -22.67 -12.69
N PHE A 545 14.42 -22.29 -11.64
CA PHE A 545 15.83 -21.95 -11.74
C PHE A 545 16.65 -23.24 -11.83
N PRO A 546 17.31 -23.55 -12.96
CA PRO A 546 18.19 -24.71 -13.04
C PRO A 546 19.33 -24.55 -12.03
N LEU A 547 19.73 -25.65 -11.40
CA LEU A 547 20.92 -25.66 -10.54
C LEU A 547 22.16 -25.32 -11.39
N ARG A 548 23.14 -24.62 -10.80
CA ARG A 548 24.33 -24.09 -11.51
C ARG A 548 25.12 -25.13 -12.32
N SER A 549 24.95 -26.42 -12.00
CA SER A 549 25.57 -27.57 -12.67
C SER A 549 24.76 -28.17 -13.83
N GLU A 550 23.49 -27.80 -13.99
CA GLU A 550 22.61 -28.32 -15.03
C GLU A 550 22.72 -27.47 -16.31
N LYS A 551 23.30 -28.05 -17.37
CA LYS A 551 23.35 -27.45 -18.71
C LYS A 551 22.02 -27.64 -19.45
N VAL A 552 20.96 -27.03 -18.93
CA VAL A 552 19.66 -27.03 -19.60
C VAL A 552 19.30 -25.58 -19.91
N PRO A 553 18.78 -25.26 -21.12
CA PRO A 553 18.40 -23.89 -21.46
C PRO A 553 17.52 -23.28 -20.37
N PRO A 554 17.67 -21.98 -20.02
CA PRO A 554 17.10 -21.36 -18.82
C PRO A 554 15.57 -21.42 -18.67
N ARG A 555 14.84 -21.90 -19.68
CA ARG A 555 13.39 -21.95 -19.71
C ARG A 555 12.95 -23.10 -20.59
N TRP A 556 12.63 -24.27 -20.02
CA TRP A 556 12.16 -25.49 -20.72
C TRP A 556 10.85 -25.33 -21.52
N SER A 557 10.50 -24.13 -21.97
CA SER A 557 9.27 -23.79 -22.66
C SER A 557 9.47 -23.78 -24.18
N THR A 558 8.73 -24.62 -24.90
CA THR A 558 8.59 -24.49 -26.36
C THR A 558 7.85 -23.18 -26.72
N ASN A 559 7.94 -22.74 -27.98
CA ASN A 559 7.16 -21.59 -28.45
C ASN A 559 5.65 -21.81 -28.24
N ALA A 560 5.16 -23.04 -28.43
CA ALA A 560 3.78 -23.44 -28.19
C ALA A 560 3.39 -23.27 -26.71
N GLN A 561 4.24 -23.73 -25.78
CA GLN A 561 4.02 -23.56 -24.35
C GLN A 561 4.04 -22.08 -23.94
N SER A 562 4.95 -21.28 -24.52
CA SER A 562 5.02 -19.83 -24.28
C SER A 562 3.77 -19.10 -24.79
N LEU A 563 3.26 -19.45 -25.97
CA LEU A 563 2.00 -18.93 -26.52
C LEU A 563 0.79 -19.30 -25.65
N HIS A 564 0.74 -20.56 -25.20
CA HIS A 564 -0.33 -21.03 -24.32
C HIS A 564 -0.31 -20.30 -22.98
N MET A 565 0.87 -20.12 -22.38
CA MET A 565 1.03 -19.34 -21.15
C MET A 565 0.69 -17.86 -21.35
N GLY A 566 1.11 -17.25 -22.46
CA GLY A 566 0.72 -15.88 -22.82
C GLY A 566 -0.81 -15.75 -22.92
N SER A 567 -1.46 -16.67 -23.65
CA SER A 567 -2.93 -16.71 -23.77
C SER A 567 -3.62 -16.89 -22.41
N TRP A 568 -3.06 -17.71 -21.52
CA TRP A 568 -3.56 -17.88 -20.15
C TRP A 568 -3.47 -16.59 -19.33
N ILE A 569 -2.31 -15.94 -19.35
CA ILE A 569 -2.07 -14.71 -18.58
C ILE A 569 -2.94 -13.58 -19.13
N SER A 570 -3.05 -13.43 -20.46
CA SER A 570 -3.96 -12.49 -21.12
C SER A 570 -5.42 -12.75 -20.74
N GLY A 571 -5.87 -14.01 -20.79
CA GLY A 571 -7.23 -14.40 -20.40
C GLY A 571 -7.53 -14.17 -18.91
N GLY A 572 -6.56 -14.43 -18.03
CA GLY A 572 -6.73 -14.14 -16.60
C GLY A 572 -6.74 -12.63 -16.30
N LEU A 573 -6.05 -11.80 -17.09
CA LEU A 573 -6.25 -10.36 -17.01
C LEU A 573 -7.66 -9.93 -17.42
N ASP A 574 -8.31 -10.62 -18.37
CA ASP A 574 -9.74 -10.40 -18.66
C ASP A 574 -10.62 -10.81 -17.48
N ALA A 575 -10.27 -11.90 -16.81
CA ALA A 575 -10.91 -12.30 -15.56
C ALA A 575 -10.71 -11.28 -14.42
N MET A 576 -9.78 -10.32 -14.51
CA MET A 576 -9.67 -9.23 -13.51
C MET A 576 -10.95 -8.40 -13.39
N ALA A 577 -11.78 -8.34 -14.44
CA ALA A 577 -13.10 -7.73 -14.31
C ALA A 577 -14.00 -8.50 -13.33
N VAL A 578 -13.95 -9.84 -13.37
CA VAL A 578 -14.67 -10.73 -12.46
C VAL A 578 -14.09 -10.62 -11.05
N VAL A 579 -12.76 -10.68 -10.91
CA VAL A 579 -12.05 -10.47 -9.62
C VAL A 579 -12.46 -9.13 -8.99
N THR A 580 -12.51 -8.06 -9.78
CA THR A 580 -12.95 -6.73 -9.32
C THR A 580 -14.37 -6.78 -8.80
N VAL A 581 -15.30 -7.40 -9.53
CA VAL A 581 -16.71 -7.53 -9.11
C VAL A 581 -16.82 -8.37 -7.84
N LEU A 582 -16.17 -9.53 -7.79
CA LEU A 582 -16.22 -10.41 -6.62
C LEU A 582 -15.67 -9.72 -5.37
N THR A 583 -14.52 -9.06 -5.48
CA THR A 583 -13.89 -8.33 -4.37
C THR A 583 -14.77 -7.17 -3.92
N TRP A 584 -15.33 -6.40 -4.86
CA TRP A 584 -16.22 -5.28 -4.53
C TRP A 584 -17.51 -5.77 -3.87
N CYS A 585 -18.08 -6.87 -4.35
CA CYS A 585 -19.24 -7.52 -3.73
C CYS A 585 -18.94 -8.01 -2.32
N ALA A 586 -17.79 -8.67 -2.10
CA ALA A 586 -17.37 -9.18 -0.80
C ALA A 586 -17.28 -8.07 0.25
N ILE A 587 -16.76 -6.89 -0.14
CA ILE A 587 -16.48 -5.78 0.78
C ILE A 587 -17.63 -4.82 0.97
N PHE A 588 -18.30 -4.41 -0.11
CA PHE A 588 -19.31 -3.35 -0.03
C PHE A 588 -20.72 -3.89 -0.12
N LEU A 589 -21.00 -4.75 -1.10
CA LEU A 589 -22.36 -5.19 -1.38
C LEU A 589 -22.90 -6.13 -0.29
N VAL A 590 -22.18 -7.22 0.00
CA VAL A 590 -22.62 -8.25 0.95
C VAL A 590 -22.80 -7.65 2.35
N PRO A 591 -21.83 -6.92 2.95
CA PRO A 591 -22.03 -6.36 4.28
C PRO A 591 -23.19 -5.36 4.35
N SER A 592 -23.42 -4.58 3.28
CA SER A 592 -24.55 -3.63 3.22
C SER A 592 -25.90 -4.32 3.17
N ILE A 593 -26.04 -5.35 2.33
CA ILE A 593 -27.28 -6.14 2.22
C ILE A 593 -27.59 -6.81 3.56
N PHE A 594 -26.60 -7.47 4.17
CA PHE A 594 -26.82 -8.19 5.43
C PHE A 594 -27.04 -7.25 6.61
N SER A 595 -26.39 -6.08 6.63
CA SER A 595 -26.63 -5.06 7.67
C SER A 595 -28.03 -4.44 7.55
N THR A 596 -28.53 -4.23 6.33
CA THR A 596 -29.90 -3.72 6.13
C THR A 596 -30.95 -4.80 6.38
N TRP A 597 -30.70 -6.05 5.97
CA TRP A 597 -31.59 -7.18 6.25
C TRP A 597 -31.71 -7.46 7.74
N SER A 598 -30.61 -7.42 8.50
CA SER A 598 -30.66 -7.64 9.96
C SER A 598 -31.47 -6.56 10.69
N LEU A 599 -31.51 -5.33 10.18
CA LEU A 599 -32.35 -4.25 10.71
C LEU A 599 -33.84 -4.47 10.45
N VAL A 600 -34.19 -5.02 9.27
CA VAL A 600 -35.59 -5.21 8.86
C VAL A 600 -36.19 -6.51 9.39
N GLN A 601 -35.41 -7.60 9.46
CA GLN A 601 -35.92 -8.94 9.73
C GLN A 601 -35.02 -9.75 10.66
N SER A 602 -34.77 -9.22 11.87
CA SER A 602 -33.91 -9.84 12.88
C SER A 602 -34.30 -11.26 13.31
N ARG A 603 -35.54 -11.72 13.02
CA ARG A 603 -36.06 -13.06 13.34
C ARG A 603 -36.03 -14.06 12.18
N SER A 604 -35.32 -13.76 11.09
CA SER A 604 -35.18 -14.69 9.96
C SER A 604 -34.37 -15.94 10.34
N SER A 605 -34.89 -17.14 10.06
CA SER A 605 -34.18 -18.41 10.25
C SER A 605 -32.89 -18.48 9.43
N THR A 606 -32.86 -17.85 8.24
CA THR A 606 -31.67 -17.75 7.40
C THR A 606 -30.57 -16.93 8.08
N LEU A 607 -30.92 -15.80 8.69
CA LEU A 607 -29.95 -14.97 9.41
C LEU A 607 -29.42 -15.70 10.65
N ALA A 608 -30.27 -16.46 11.35
CA ALA A 608 -29.85 -17.29 12.47
C ALA A 608 -28.84 -18.38 12.03
N MET A 609 -29.11 -19.06 10.91
CA MET A 609 -28.17 -20.03 10.33
C MET A 609 -26.83 -19.39 9.95
N LEU A 610 -26.85 -18.23 9.28
CA LEU A 610 -25.63 -17.53 8.86
C LEU A 610 -24.82 -17.00 10.05
N ASN A 611 -25.50 -16.52 11.10
CA ASN A 611 -24.85 -16.17 12.36
C ASN A 611 -24.19 -17.40 12.99
N ALA A 612 -24.89 -18.54 13.06
CA ALA A 612 -24.31 -19.77 13.61
C ALA A 612 -23.06 -20.25 12.82
N VAL A 613 -23.06 -20.13 11.49
CA VAL A 613 -21.89 -20.42 10.66
C VAL A 613 -20.75 -19.43 10.95
N THR A 614 -21.08 -18.14 11.03
CA THR A 614 -20.12 -17.06 11.37
C THR A 614 -19.49 -17.31 12.74
N ASP A 615 -20.29 -17.63 13.74
CA ASP A 615 -19.84 -17.97 15.08
C ASP A 615 -18.99 -19.25 15.08
N SER A 616 -19.31 -20.25 14.26
CA SER A 616 -18.46 -21.43 14.09
C SER A 616 -17.11 -21.09 13.47
N ILE A 617 -17.09 -20.22 12.45
CA ILE A 617 -15.86 -19.75 11.82
C ILE A 617 -15.04 -18.99 12.86
N ILE A 618 -15.62 -18.01 13.55
CA ILE A 618 -14.93 -17.22 14.59
C ILE A 618 -14.47 -18.14 15.71
N GLY A 619 -15.30 -19.04 16.24
CA GLY A 619 -14.95 -19.93 17.34
C GLY A 619 -13.84 -20.93 16.98
N LYS A 620 -13.77 -21.38 15.73
CA LYS A 620 -12.68 -22.23 15.22
C LYS A 620 -11.42 -21.44 14.89
N THR A 621 -11.56 -20.22 14.38
CA THR A 621 -10.44 -19.32 14.08
C THR A 621 -9.91 -18.58 15.30
N ALA A 622 -10.69 -18.49 16.39
CA ALA A 622 -10.34 -17.90 17.69
C ALA A 622 -9.11 -18.58 18.33
N GLY A 623 -8.70 -19.77 17.88
CA GLY A 623 -7.34 -20.28 18.08
C GLY A 623 -6.32 -19.57 17.17
N LEU A 624 -6.21 -18.24 17.26
CA LEU A 624 -5.43 -17.36 16.38
C LEU A 624 -3.91 -17.42 16.61
N THR A 625 -3.35 -18.42 17.29
CA THR A 625 -1.91 -18.71 17.19
C THR A 625 -1.50 -19.03 15.75
N ALA A 626 -2.42 -19.55 14.93
CA ALA A 626 -2.23 -19.77 13.51
C ALA A 626 -2.20 -18.49 12.66
N SER A 627 -2.69 -17.33 13.14
CA SER A 627 -2.78 -16.12 12.29
C SER A 627 -1.47 -15.35 12.20
N LEU A 628 -0.69 -15.26 13.28
CA LEU A 628 0.68 -14.74 13.24
C LEU A 628 1.59 -15.69 12.44
N ALA A 629 1.40 -17.01 12.59
CA ALA A 629 2.11 -18.01 11.81
C ALA A 629 1.74 -17.97 10.32
N LEU A 630 0.45 -17.85 9.99
CA LEU A 630 -0.05 -17.71 8.63
C LEU A 630 0.41 -16.40 8.00
N LEU A 631 0.41 -15.30 8.76
CA LEU A 631 0.96 -14.01 8.31
C LEU A 631 2.46 -14.14 8.04
N GLY A 632 3.22 -14.79 8.94
CA GLY A 632 4.64 -15.10 8.72
C GLY A 632 4.90 -16.01 7.52
N LEU A 633 3.98 -16.95 7.24
CA LEU A 633 4.04 -17.84 6.08
C LEU A 633 3.74 -17.07 4.79
N ILE A 634 2.71 -16.22 4.78
CA ILE A 634 2.42 -15.28 3.69
C ILE A 634 3.65 -14.41 3.42
N VAL A 635 4.20 -13.74 4.44
CA VAL A 635 5.43 -12.92 4.33
C VAL A 635 6.56 -13.68 3.64
N ARG A 636 6.82 -14.92 4.07
CA ARG A 636 7.92 -15.73 3.56
C ARG A 636 7.73 -16.09 2.08
N TYR A 637 6.53 -16.55 1.71
CA TYR A 637 6.28 -17.08 0.37
C TYR A 637 5.88 -16.01 -0.66
N THR A 638 5.38 -14.84 -0.23
CA THR A 638 5.01 -13.76 -1.17
C THR A 638 6.14 -12.76 -1.43
N SER A 639 7.30 -12.88 -0.77
CA SER A 639 8.39 -11.89 -0.85
C SER A 639 8.89 -11.60 -2.27
N SER A 640 9.03 -12.61 -3.14
CA SER A 640 9.44 -12.42 -4.54
C SER A 640 8.40 -11.69 -5.38
N ALA A 641 7.14 -12.13 -5.33
CA ALA A 641 6.04 -11.49 -6.03
C ALA A 641 5.77 -10.07 -5.51
N LEU A 642 5.91 -9.86 -4.20
CA LEU A 642 5.82 -8.56 -3.56
C LEU A 642 6.91 -7.61 -4.08
N GLY A 643 8.12 -8.09 -4.34
CA GLY A 643 9.19 -7.30 -4.97
C GLY A 643 8.77 -6.70 -6.32
N ILE A 644 8.17 -7.51 -7.19
CA ILE A 644 7.68 -7.05 -8.51
C ILE A 644 6.55 -6.03 -8.36
N VAL A 645 5.60 -6.28 -7.44
CA VAL A 645 4.51 -5.35 -7.16
C VAL A 645 5.05 -4.04 -6.59
N LEU A 646 6.03 -4.11 -5.70
CA LEU A 646 6.69 -2.94 -5.10
C LEU A 646 7.50 -2.15 -6.14
N ASP A 647 8.10 -2.78 -7.14
CA ASP A 647 8.77 -2.06 -8.24
C ASP A 647 7.77 -1.19 -9.03
N VAL A 648 6.61 -1.75 -9.38
CA VAL A 648 5.54 -1.02 -10.07
C VAL A 648 4.94 0.06 -9.16
N ASP A 649 4.72 -0.26 -7.89
CA ASP A 649 4.25 0.66 -6.85
C ASP A 649 5.17 1.87 -6.72
N ASN A 650 6.47 1.63 -6.54
CA ASN A 650 7.49 2.66 -6.40
C ASN A 650 7.56 3.55 -7.66
N TYR A 651 7.43 2.97 -8.85
CA TYR A 651 7.45 3.74 -10.10
C TYR A 651 6.25 4.68 -10.25
N LEU A 652 5.08 4.31 -9.73
CA LEU A 652 3.87 5.13 -9.76
C LEU A 652 3.74 6.10 -8.58
N ARG A 653 4.66 6.03 -7.63
CA ARG A 653 4.58 6.75 -6.37
C ARG A 653 4.75 8.26 -6.54
N THR A 654 3.87 9.02 -5.90
CA THR A 654 3.86 10.49 -5.95
C THR A 654 4.39 11.15 -4.66
N SER A 655 4.91 10.36 -3.72
CA SER A 655 5.39 10.83 -2.42
C SER A 655 6.67 10.10 -1.98
N PRO A 656 7.54 10.73 -1.15
CA PRO A 656 7.49 12.15 -0.77
C PRO A 656 7.78 13.07 -1.97
N LYS A 657 7.24 14.30 -1.97
CA LYS A 657 7.23 15.19 -3.16
C LYS A 657 8.62 15.58 -3.65
N ASP A 658 9.55 15.71 -2.72
CA ASP A 658 10.93 16.13 -2.94
C ASP A 658 11.88 14.98 -3.31
N ALA A 659 11.44 13.72 -3.18
CA ALA A 659 12.29 12.55 -3.39
C ALA A 659 11.52 11.32 -3.92
N THR A 660 10.56 11.52 -4.84
CA THR A 660 9.79 10.41 -5.40
C THR A 660 10.71 9.36 -6.06
N PRO A 661 10.44 8.05 -5.92
CA PRO A 661 11.30 7.02 -6.52
C PRO A 661 11.43 7.17 -8.03
N ARG A 662 10.35 7.59 -8.72
CA ARG A 662 10.39 7.86 -10.15
C ARG A 662 11.34 9.00 -10.51
N ALA A 663 11.32 10.11 -9.77
CA ALA A 663 12.25 11.23 -9.99
C ALA A 663 13.70 10.80 -9.77
N LYS A 664 13.98 9.98 -8.74
CA LYS A 664 15.32 9.38 -8.53
C LYS A 664 15.78 8.51 -9.70
N ILE A 665 14.89 7.66 -10.22
CA ILE A 665 15.17 6.83 -11.41
C ILE A 665 15.52 7.71 -12.60
N VAL A 666 14.74 8.76 -12.83
CA VAL A 666 14.93 9.69 -13.94
C VAL A 666 16.23 10.48 -13.79
N GLU A 667 16.53 11.02 -12.59
CA GLU A 667 17.78 11.72 -12.31
C GLU A 667 18.99 10.84 -12.63
N ARG A 668 19.03 9.61 -12.11
CA ARG A 668 20.15 8.68 -12.35
C ARG A 668 20.30 8.35 -13.83
N TYR A 669 19.18 8.05 -14.50
CA TYR A 669 19.19 7.69 -15.91
C TYR A 669 19.64 8.88 -16.78
N VAL A 670 19.05 10.06 -16.59
CA VAL A 670 19.44 11.26 -17.34
C VAL A 670 20.88 11.63 -17.04
N SER A 671 21.33 11.60 -15.79
CA SER A 671 22.72 11.88 -15.43
C SER A 671 23.71 10.91 -16.11
N LEU A 672 23.34 9.63 -16.26
CA LEU A 672 24.12 8.68 -17.03
C LEU A 672 24.12 9.00 -18.53
N LEU A 673 23.00 9.44 -19.11
CA LEU A 673 22.95 9.89 -20.50
C LEU A 673 23.80 11.15 -20.71
N ARG A 674 23.76 12.10 -19.77
CA ARG A 674 24.60 13.32 -19.77
C ARG A 674 26.07 12.95 -19.70
N TYR A 675 26.42 12.01 -18.83
CA TYR A 675 27.76 11.44 -18.75
C TYR A 675 28.17 10.88 -20.11
N VAL A 676 27.39 9.97 -20.71
CA VAL A 676 27.69 9.38 -22.03
C VAL A 676 27.75 10.41 -23.16
N ALA A 677 26.96 11.49 -23.09
CA ALA A 677 26.91 12.52 -24.12
C ALA A 677 28.18 13.39 -24.18
N LYS A 678 29.03 13.40 -23.15
CA LYS A 678 30.19 14.29 -23.10
C LYS A 678 31.19 14.04 -24.24
N PRO A 679 31.75 15.08 -24.87
CA PRO A 679 32.77 14.96 -25.92
C PRO A 679 33.97 14.11 -25.54
N GLU A 680 34.42 14.21 -24.29
CA GLU A 680 35.60 13.51 -23.74
C GLU A 680 35.51 11.97 -23.80
N HIS A 681 34.31 11.40 -23.89
CA HIS A 681 34.14 9.95 -24.00
C HIS A 681 34.09 9.42 -25.44
N GLY A 682 33.99 10.28 -26.45
CA GLY A 682 34.16 9.89 -27.85
C GLY A 682 33.14 8.91 -28.44
N TYR A 683 31.97 8.72 -27.82
CA TYR A 683 30.94 7.82 -28.35
C TYR A 683 30.34 8.33 -29.67
N THR A 684 30.05 7.40 -30.57
CA THR A 684 29.43 7.69 -31.88
C THR A 684 28.08 7.00 -32.07
N ARG A 685 27.66 6.15 -31.13
CA ARG A 685 26.36 5.50 -31.12
C ARG A 685 26.04 5.05 -29.70
N VAL A 686 24.78 5.17 -29.31
CA VAL A 686 24.25 4.66 -28.05
C VAL A 686 23.17 3.63 -28.34
N VAL A 687 23.21 2.48 -27.66
CA VAL A 687 22.16 1.48 -27.71
C VAL A 687 21.60 1.30 -26.30
N ILE A 688 20.36 1.70 -26.11
CA ILE A 688 19.64 1.49 -24.86
C ILE A 688 19.00 0.11 -24.93
N VAL A 689 19.42 -0.80 -24.05
CA VAL A 689 18.85 -2.15 -23.94
C VAL A 689 17.97 -2.19 -22.70
N ALA A 690 16.67 -2.40 -22.89
CA ALA A 690 15.70 -2.37 -21.81
C ALA A 690 14.77 -3.59 -21.85
N HIS A 691 14.37 -4.09 -20.68
CA HIS A 691 13.51 -5.27 -20.54
C HIS A 691 12.46 -5.04 -19.45
N SER A 692 11.28 -5.67 -19.57
CA SER A 692 10.20 -5.57 -18.56
C SER A 692 9.87 -4.11 -18.19
N LEU A 693 9.77 -3.77 -16.90
CA LEU A 693 9.55 -2.40 -16.41
C LEU A 693 10.59 -1.40 -16.95
N GLY A 694 11.84 -1.83 -17.16
CA GLY A 694 12.88 -0.99 -17.75
C GLY A 694 12.51 -0.47 -19.14
N ALA A 695 11.82 -1.27 -19.95
CA ALA A 695 11.37 -0.82 -21.27
C ALA A 695 10.24 0.23 -21.18
N LEU A 696 9.44 0.21 -20.11
CA LEU A 696 8.46 1.26 -19.86
C LEU A 696 9.16 2.54 -19.39
N ILE A 697 10.11 2.41 -18.45
CA ILE A 697 10.93 3.51 -17.94
C ILE A 697 11.65 4.22 -19.08
N SER A 698 12.37 3.47 -19.93
CA SER A 698 13.10 4.04 -21.07
C SER A 698 12.16 4.70 -22.07
N GLY A 699 11.03 4.06 -22.42
CA GLY A 699 10.07 4.65 -23.35
C GLY A 699 9.48 5.97 -22.83
N ASP A 700 9.02 5.98 -21.58
CA ASP A 700 8.43 7.16 -20.96
C ASP A 700 9.45 8.30 -20.78
N LEU A 701 10.68 7.96 -20.37
CA LEU A 701 11.77 8.93 -20.22
C LEU A 701 12.19 9.55 -21.55
N LEU A 702 12.43 8.75 -22.59
CA LEU A 702 12.90 9.26 -23.88
C LEU A 702 11.83 10.12 -24.54
N ARG A 703 10.56 9.73 -24.43
CA ARG A 703 9.42 10.56 -24.84
C ARG A 703 9.38 11.88 -24.08
N PHE A 704 9.55 11.84 -22.75
CA PHE A 704 9.58 13.05 -21.93
C PHE A 704 10.73 13.99 -22.33
N LEU A 705 11.95 13.45 -22.50
CA LEU A 705 13.12 14.23 -22.96
C LEU A 705 12.94 14.81 -24.35
N HIS A 706 12.27 14.07 -25.25
CA HIS A 706 11.96 14.57 -26.59
C HIS A 706 10.96 15.73 -26.56
N GLU A 707 9.98 15.72 -25.65
CA GLU A 707 9.04 16.84 -25.48
C GLU A 707 9.65 18.03 -24.74
N GLU A 708 10.37 17.79 -23.64
CA GLU A 708 10.85 18.82 -22.71
C GLU A 708 12.17 19.45 -23.15
N GLY A 709 13.07 18.65 -23.73
CA GLY A 709 14.46 19.03 -23.99
C GLY A 709 15.36 19.05 -22.75
N ASP A 710 16.66 18.91 -22.98
CA ASP A 710 17.76 19.03 -22.04
C ASP A 710 19.03 19.40 -22.83
N GLN A 711 19.50 20.64 -22.69
CA GLN A 711 20.65 21.17 -23.42
C GLN A 711 21.91 20.29 -23.29
N THR A 712 22.11 19.61 -22.16
CA THR A 712 23.27 18.75 -21.96
C THR A 712 23.21 17.44 -22.76
N LEU A 713 22.04 17.12 -23.33
CA LEU A 713 21.77 15.96 -24.18
C LEU A 713 21.63 16.31 -25.66
N GLU A 714 22.01 17.52 -26.09
CA GLU A 714 21.96 17.96 -27.49
C GLU A 714 22.61 16.95 -28.44
N ARG A 715 23.77 16.40 -28.07
CA ARG A 715 24.49 15.42 -28.91
C ARG A 715 23.71 14.12 -29.11
N LEU A 716 22.79 13.77 -28.21
CA LEU A 716 21.91 12.60 -28.33
C LEU A 716 20.58 12.90 -29.03
N GLY A 717 20.30 14.17 -29.38
CA GLY A 717 19.06 14.59 -30.06
C GLY A 717 17.96 15.09 -29.12
N TYR A 718 18.27 15.34 -27.85
CA TYR A 718 17.31 15.82 -26.83
C TYR A 718 17.63 17.24 -26.33
N GLY A 719 18.34 18.07 -27.09
CA GLY A 719 18.77 19.41 -26.69
C GLY A 719 17.65 20.45 -26.57
N GLU A 720 16.63 20.32 -27.42
CA GLU A 720 15.52 21.27 -27.54
C GLU A 720 14.16 20.54 -27.45
N PRO A 721 13.07 21.23 -27.04
CA PRO A 721 11.71 20.70 -27.13
C PRO A 721 11.36 20.26 -28.56
N GLY A 722 10.87 19.03 -28.73
CA GLY A 722 10.65 18.41 -30.04
C GLY A 722 11.90 17.74 -30.63
N GLY A 723 13.01 17.72 -29.90
CA GLY A 723 14.29 17.13 -30.29
C GLY A 723 15.09 17.95 -31.30
N ASN A 724 16.35 17.57 -31.47
CA ASN A 724 17.27 18.12 -32.46
C ASN A 724 17.95 16.99 -33.24
N VAL A 725 18.65 17.31 -34.33
CA VAL A 725 19.39 16.30 -35.11
C VAL A 725 20.55 15.74 -34.26
N PRO A 726 20.57 14.42 -33.96
CA PRO A 726 21.56 13.85 -33.05
C PRO A 726 22.93 13.70 -33.73
N ALA A 727 23.99 14.15 -33.05
CA ALA A 727 25.37 13.83 -33.43
C ALA A 727 25.75 12.38 -33.10
N ILE A 728 25.12 11.81 -32.07
CA ILE A 728 25.28 10.44 -31.59
C ILE A 728 23.91 9.76 -31.69
N PRO A 729 23.65 8.95 -32.73
CA PRO A 729 22.38 8.26 -32.87
C PRO A 729 22.10 7.33 -31.69
N VAL A 730 20.86 7.37 -31.21
CA VAL A 730 20.33 6.50 -30.16
C VAL A 730 19.46 5.41 -30.78
N THR A 731 19.71 4.15 -30.44
CA THR A 731 18.83 3.01 -30.75
C THR A 731 18.22 2.48 -29.46
N LEU A 732 16.91 2.31 -29.43
CA LEU A 732 16.21 1.64 -28.35
C LEU A 732 15.98 0.18 -28.72
N PHE A 733 16.55 -0.74 -27.95
CA PHE A 733 16.31 -2.16 -28.05
C PHE A 733 15.50 -2.61 -26.82
N THR A 734 14.23 -2.95 -27.04
CA THR A 734 13.37 -3.48 -25.98
C THR A 734 13.20 -4.99 -26.12
N MET A 735 13.21 -5.71 -25.01
CA MET A 735 12.78 -7.10 -24.93
C MET A 735 11.44 -7.16 -24.20
N GLY A 736 10.40 -7.74 -24.83
CA GLY A 736 9.12 -8.15 -24.24
C GLY A 736 8.64 -7.40 -22.99
N ASN A 737 7.64 -6.52 -23.13
CA ASN A 737 7.19 -5.66 -22.03
C ASN A 737 5.69 -5.84 -21.70
N PRO A 738 5.33 -6.94 -21.00
CA PRO A 738 3.95 -7.17 -20.56
C PRO A 738 3.48 -6.09 -19.57
N VAL A 739 4.42 -5.50 -18.81
CA VAL A 739 4.15 -4.43 -17.86
C VAL A 739 3.59 -3.20 -18.58
N ARG A 740 4.07 -2.85 -19.78
CA ARG A 740 3.55 -1.73 -20.58
C ARG A 740 2.06 -1.90 -20.91
N GLN A 741 1.64 -3.10 -21.28
CA GLN A 741 0.24 -3.40 -21.60
C GLN A 741 -0.62 -3.45 -20.33
N PHE A 742 -0.09 -4.03 -19.26
CA PHE A 742 -0.70 -4.00 -17.94
C PHE A 742 -0.95 -2.56 -17.48
N MET A 743 0.04 -1.68 -17.61
CA MET A 743 -0.06 -0.28 -17.18
C MET A 743 -1.05 0.52 -18.03
N ASN A 744 -1.09 0.32 -19.35
CA ASN A 744 -2.16 0.89 -20.20
C ASN A 744 -3.56 0.38 -19.82
N ARG A 745 -3.69 -0.87 -19.37
CA ARG A 745 -4.98 -1.42 -18.95
C ARG A 745 -5.50 -0.83 -17.64
N PHE A 746 -4.62 -0.57 -16.68
CA PHE A 746 -5.00 -0.02 -15.37
C PHE A 746 -4.99 1.52 -15.33
N PHE A 747 -4.06 2.15 -16.03
CA PHE A 747 -3.88 3.60 -16.10
C PHE A 747 -3.95 4.08 -17.56
N PRO A 748 -5.11 3.91 -18.23
CA PRO A 748 -5.24 4.09 -19.67
C PRO A 748 -4.98 5.51 -20.15
N PHE A 749 -5.12 6.51 -19.29
CA PHE A 749 -4.85 7.91 -19.63
C PHE A 749 -3.37 8.29 -19.47
N LEU A 750 -2.63 7.63 -18.57
CA LEU A 750 -1.18 7.88 -18.41
C LEU A 750 -0.36 7.22 -19.52
N TYR A 751 -0.84 6.08 -20.00
CA TYR A 751 -0.14 5.24 -20.97
C TYR A 751 -0.96 5.07 -22.26
N ASP A 752 -1.77 6.05 -22.64
CA ASP A 752 -2.57 6.04 -23.89
C ASP A 752 -1.69 5.97 -25.16
N TRP A 753 -0.43 6.41 -25.07
CA TRP A 753 0.61 6.24 -26.10
C TRP A 753 1.00 4.77 -26.34
N VAL A 754 0.61 3.85 -25.46
CA VAL A 754 0.79 2.40 -25.67
C VAL A 754 -0.27 1.84 -26.59
N ASN A 755 -1.54 2.14 -26.29
CA ASN A 755 -2.69 1.75 -27.09
C ASN A 755 -3.85 2.71 -26.78
N PRO A 756 -4.43 3.37 -27.79
CA PRO A 756 -5.54 4.31 -27.58
C PRO A 756 -6.79 3.62 -27.03
N VAL A 757 -7.00 2.34 -27.33
CA VAL A 757 -8.12 1.53 -26.84
C VAL A 757 -7.56 0.48 -25.88
N PRO A 758 -7.64 0.69 -24.56
CA PRO A 758 -7.06 -0.25 -23.63
C PRO A 758 -7.71 -1.62 -23.75
N ASN A 759 -6.89 -2.65 -23.83
CA ASN A 759 -7.35 -4.03 -23.92
C ASN A 759 -8.02 -4.41 -22.58
N GLY A 760 -9.33 -4.56 -22.57
CA GLY A 760 -10.07 -4.84 -21.34
C GLY A 760 -11.57 -4.95 -21.49
N SER A 761 -12.04 -5.24 -22.71
CA SER A 761 -13.45 -5.54 -22.95
C SER A 761 -13.83 -6.88 -22.32
N LEU A 762 -15.12 -7.16 -22.15
CA LEU A 762 -15.59 -8.52 -21.77
C LEU A 762 -15.37 -9.55 -22.90
N ARG A 763 -14.84 -9.12 -24.05
CA ARG A 763 -14.53 -10.04 -25.14
C ARG A 763 -13.17 -10.67 -24.85
N PRO A 764 -13.09 -12.01 -24.86
CA PRO A 764 -11.82 -12.70 -24.68
C PRO A 764 -10.86 -12.31 -25.80
N PHE A 765 -9.56 -12.27 -25.47
CA PHE A 765 -8.52 -12.21 -26.50
C PHE A 765 -8.67 -13.35 -27.50
N ALA A 766 -8.30 -13.08 -28.76
CA ALA A 766 -8.09 -14.14 -29.72
C ALA A 766 -6.97 -15.06 -29.17
N ALA A 767 -7.19 -16.37 -29.19
CA ALA A 767 -6.17 -17.32 -28.76
C ALA A 767 -4.92 -17.12 -29.61
N ALA A 768 -3.75 -17.03 -28.97
CA ALA A 768 -2.51 -16.86 -29.70
C ALA A 768 -2.22 -18.13 -30.52
N THR A 769 -2.08 -17.99 -31.84
CA THR A 769 -1.85 -19.12 -32.76
C THR A 769 -0.37 -19.29 -33.07
N LEU A 770 0.06 -20.52 -33.32
CA LEU A 770 1.39 -20.84 -33.88
C LEU A 770 1.51 -20.54 -35.38
N ALA A 771 0.40 -20.24 -36.04
CA ALA A 771 0.42 -19.74 -37.41
C ALA A 771 1.26 -18.45 -37.46
N ASP A 772 1.93 -18.23 -38.59
CA ASP A 772 2.68 -16.98 -38.80
C ASP A 772 1.74 -15.81 -38.49
N PRO A 773 2.10 -14.94 -37.53
CA PRO A 773 1.28 -13.78 -37.25
C PRO A 773 1.12 -12.99 -38.55
N ALA A 774 -0.09 -12.51 -38.80
CA ALA A 774 -0.30 -11.57 -39.89
C ALA A 774 0.78 -10.48 -39.79
N PRO A 775 1.42 -10.08 -40.91
CA PRO A 775 2.44 -9.05 -40.88
C PRO A 775 1.90 -7.84 -40.12
N ILE A 776 2.64 -7.37 -39.11
CA ILE A 776 2.27 -6.14 -38.39
C ILE A 776 2.22 -5.06 -39.47
N LEU A 777 1.05 -4.47 -39.68
CA LEU A 777 0.87 -3.40 -40.65
C LEU A 777 1.91 -2.31 -40.36
N ALA A 778 2.50 -1.71 -41.40
CA ALA A 778 3.58 -0.74 -41.22
C ALA A 778 3.18 0.46 -40.32
N ASN A 779 1.89 0.82 -40.31
CA ASN A 779 1.32 1.85 -39.45
C ASN A 779 1.06 1.40 -37.99
N ALA A 780 1.24 0.12 -37.67
CA ALA A 780 1.15 -0.45 -36.33
C ALA A 780 2.53 -0.74 -35.72
N LEU A 781 3.62 -0.46 -36.46
CA LEU A 781 4.98 -0.52 -35.92
C LEU A 781 5.21 0.65 -34.96
N PRO A 782 6.00 0.44 -33.89
CA PRO A 782 6.35 1.54 -32.99
C PRO A 782 7.07 2.66 -33.76
N ASN A 783 6.61 3.90 -33.62
CA ASN A 783 7.22 5.05 -34.28
C ASN A 783 8.45 5.52 -33.49
N PRO A 784 9.69 5.33 -33.99
CA PRO A 784 10.90 5.75 -33.26
C PRO A 784 10.98 7.28 -33.09
N GLY A 785 10.34 8.04 -34.00
CA GLY A 785 10.30 9.50 -33.93
C GLY A 785 9.59 10.03 -32.69
N GLU A 786 8.60 9.32 -32.15
CA GLU A 786 7.89 9.73 -30.92
C GLU A 786 8.78 9.73 -29.67
N LEU A 787 9.90 9.00 -29.72
CA LEU A 787 10.86 8.90 -28.62
C LEU A 787 12.15 9.67 -28.91
N GLY A 788 12.28 10.34 -30.07
CA GLY A 788 13.53 10.94 -30.51
C GLY A 788 14.66 9.95 -30.79
N VAL A 789 14.35 8.66 -31.03
CA VAL A 789 15.38 7.63 -31.34
C VAL A 789 15.48 7.40 -32.84
N GLN A 790 16.66 6.97 -33.32
CA GLN A 790 16.87 6.64 -34.73
C GLN A 790 16.20 5.31 -35.11
N HIS A 791 16.30 4.33 -34.22
CA HIS A 791 15.74 3.00 -34.41
C HIS A 791 15.14 2.50 -33.09
N TRP A 792 13.96 1.89 -33.19
CA TRP A 792 13.36 1.14 -32.10
C TRP A 792 13.18 -0.32 -32.54
N VAL A 793 13.98 -1.21 -31.95
CA VAL A 793 13.87 -2.66 -32.14
C VAL A 793 13.16 -3.23 -30.94
N ASN A 794 12.00 -3.85 -31.16
CA ASN A 794 11.29 -4.58 -30.11
C ASN A 794 11.39 -6.08 -30.37
N ALA A 795 12.27 -6.76 -29.63
CA ALA A 795 12.35 -8.20 -29.63
C ALA A 795 11.31 -8.77 -28.66
N TYR A 796 10.41 -9.62 -29.13
CA TYR A 796 9.42 -10.27 -28.28
C TYR A 796 9.43 -11.78 -28.53
N ARG A 797 9.24 -12.56 -27.46
CA ARG A 797 8.70 -13.91 -27.58
C ARG A 797 7.22 -13.85 -27.25
N SER A 798 6.46 -14.79 -27.81
CA SER A 798 5.00 -14.89 -27.62
C SER A 798 4.54 -14.90 -26.15
N GLY A 799 5.37 -15.42 -25.24
CA GLY A 799 5.09 -15.45 -23.80
C GLY A 799 5.35 -14.12 -23.06
N ASP A 800 5.95 -13.12 -23.73
CA ASP A 800 6.22 -11.80 -23.16
C ASP A 800 5.09 -10.80 -23.44
N TYR A 801 4.00 -11.25 -24.08
CA TYR A 801 2.84 -10.44 -24.41
C TYR A 801 1.69 -10.73 -23.43
N VAL A 802 1.07 -9.64 -22.96
CA VAL A 802 -0.12 -9.61 -22.13
C VAL A 802 -1.11 -8.69 -22.84
N GLY A 803 -1.75 -9.25 -23.85
CA GLY A 803 -2.54 -8.55 -24.85
C GLY A 803 -2.74 -9.45 -26.05
#